data_AF-A0A5P9H6D4-F1
#
_entry.id   AF-A0A5P9H6D4-F1
#
_cell.length_a   1.000
_cell.length_b   1.000
_cell.length_c   1.000
_cell.angle_alpha   90.00
_cell.angle_beta   90.00
_cell.angle_gamma   90.00
#
_symmetry.space_group_name_H-M   'P 1'
#
loop_
_entity.id
_entity.type
_entity.pdbx_description
1 polymer ?
#
loop_
_entity_poly.entity_id
_entity_poly.type
_entity_poly.pdbx_seq_one_letter_code
_entity_poly.pdbx_strand_id
1 'polypeptide(L)'
;MRTTTAREASRVDEVPLQAPSLDIWDSKYRLKDRHGRPVDADPGATRERVARALAAVEDDAEAWLPQFRWALDNGAIPAGRIVANAGAEAVKPAVSLINCTVSRTLHDAMRDILEGVVEAGMTLKAGCGIGYDFSTLRPRGAFVFGAGAGTNGPLAFMDIYDRMCFTVASAGGRRGAQMGTFDVGHPDVKSFIEAKREAGRLRQFNLSLLITDEFMEAVRADADWPLAFPLHPAEQDDVDDGELVYRDWPAIEEGYLLDAEGRVACRVVETVRARALWDTIMRSTYDFAEPGFILIDQVNRMNNNWFCEEIRATNPCGEQPLPPEGACLLGSINLTRFVLEPFGEAPRFDWERYRRVVAIFTRMLDNVVEISGLPLDGQRREIEAKRRHGMGFLGLGSALTMLKLPYGSPESLAFTEEVSRVLAVEGWKQALALAREKGMAPVLAETFELTPRMLRERPELKQDGYQAGDRVPGRILHARYSRYMQKIAEVEPELVAELAEHGARFTHHSSIAPTGTISLSLGNNASNGIEPSFSHRYFRNVIRAGRKTKEQIEVVSFELAAYRHLVAPAAVESDLPDYFVTADGVSPEQHVAVQAAAQAWIDSAISKTVNVSTEFAYEDFQNLYLTAYDSRLKGCTTFRFNPEAFQGVLVREDDLKNTVYVFELENGERLELSGDETVLYEGEEHTAANLHEALKEGTYGKW
;
A
#
# COMPACT_ATOMS: atom_id res chain seq x y z
N MET A 1 35.29 29.45 0.30
CA MET A 1 34.04 30.23 0.46
C MET A 1 33.74 30.95 -0.85
N ARG A 2 32.94 30.32 -1.71
CA ARG A 2 32.18 30.98 -2.78
C ARG A 2 30.72 30.71 -2.44
N THR A 3 30.00 31.77 -2.13
CA THR A 3 28.55 31.79 -1.96
C THR A 3 27.88 31.42 -3.28
N THR A 4 27.36 30.20 -3.38
CA THR A 4 26.53 29.74 -4.50
C THR A 4 25.11 30.27 -4.30
N THR A 5 24.93 31.57 -4.50
CA THR A 5 23.61 32.22 -4.56
C THR A 5 23.28 32.48 -6.02
N ALA A 6 22.67 31.50 -6.69
CA ALA A 6 21.79 31.67 -7.84
C ALA A 6 21.07 30.34 -8.14
N ARG A 7 19.74 30.40 -8.27
CA ARG A 7 18.88 29.34 -8.77
C ARG A 7 19.47 28.67 -10.03
N GLU A 8 20.03 27.48 -9.91
CA GLU A 8 19.76 26.47 -10.94
C GLU A 8 18.35 25.96 -10.66
N ALA A 9 17.35 26.76 -11.06
CA ALA A 9 15.98 26.28 -11.07
C ALA A 9 15.97 25.09 -12.04
N SER A 10 15.41 23.96 -11.60
CA SER A 10 15.22 22.85 -12.51
C SER A 10 14.28 23.36 -13.62
N ARG A 11 14.73 23.34 -14.88
CA ARG A 11 13.88 23.75 -16.03
C ARG A 11 12.59 22.93 -16.14
N VAL A 12 12.51 21.84 -15.37
CA VAL A 12 11.32 21.01 -15.17
C VAL A 12 10.14 21.80 -14.58
N ASP A 13 10.41 22.85 -13.79
CA ASP A 13 9.36 23.70 -13.21
C ASP A 13 8.64 24.57 -14.25
N GLU A 14 9.21 24.72 -15.45
CA GLU A 14 8.63 25.45 -16.59
C GLU A 14 7.60 24.61 -17.36
N VAL A 15 7.58 23.28 -17.15
CA VAL A 15 6.66 22.37 -17.83
C VAL A 15 5.22 22.62 -17.35
N PRO A 16 4.29 23.04 -18.24
CA PRO A 16 2.93 23.36 -17.85
C PRO A 16 2.15 22.13 -17.37
N LEU A 17 1.19 22.34 -16.49
CA LEU A 17 0.23 21.30 -16.11
C LEU A 17 -0.61 20.89 -17.32
N GLN A 18 -0.76 19.59 -17.54
CA GLN A 18 -1.60 19.02 -18.56
C GLN A 18 -3.08 19.25 -18.22
N ALA A 19 -3.93 19.49 -19.22
CA ALA A 19 -5.37 19.68 -19.01
C ALA A 19 -6.04 18.50 -18.26
N PRO A 20 -5.74 17.21 -18.58
CA PRO A 20 -6.24 16.08 -17.79
C PRO A 20 -5.85 16.12 -16.30
N SER A 21 -4.63 16.60 -15.98
CA SER A 21 -4.16 16.73 -14.61
C SER A 21 -4.94 17.79 -13.83
N LEU A 22 -5.30 18.90 -14.50
CA LEU A 22 -6.16 19.96 -13.96
C LEU A 22 -7.60 19.50 -13.78
N ASP A 23 -8.16 18.73 -14.72
CA ASP A 23 -9.52 18.18 -14.64
C ASP A 23 -9.66 17.24 -13.43
N ILE A 24 -8.65 16.41 -13.19
CA ILE A 24 -8.62 15.53 -12.01
C ILE A 24 -8.44 16.33 -10.72
N TRP A 25 -7.63 17.39 -10.74
CA TRP A 25 -7.51 18.29 -9.59
C TRP A 25 -8.85 18.95 -9.25
N ASP A 26 -9.55 19.52 -10.24
CA ASP A 26 -10.84 20.18 -10.06
C ASP A 26 -11.91 19.22 -9.53
N SER A 27 -11.90 17.97 -9.99
CA SER A 27 -12.89 16.97 -9.58
C SER A 27 -12.58 16.29 -8.25
N LYS A 28 -11.31 16.07 -7.89
CA LYS A 28 -10.92 15.25 -6.72
C LYS A 28 -10.30 16.05 -5.57
N TYR A 29 -9.65 17.18 -5.83
CA TYR A 29 -8.79 17.86 -4.85
C TYR A 29 -9.16 19.32 -4.59
N ARG A 30 -9.78 20.00 -5.56
CA ARG A 30 -10.29 21.35 -5.37
C ARG A 30 -11.41 21.35 -4.33
N LEU A 31 -11.21 22.08 -3.23
CA LEU A 31 -12.26 22.26 -2.24
C LEU A 31 -13.39 23.08 -2.85
N LYS A 32 -14.61 22.55 -2.75
CA LYS A 32 -15.86 23.17 -3.22
C LYS A 32 -16.87 23.16 -2.08
N ASP A 33 -17.67 24.21 -1.97
CA ASP A 33 -18.74 24.30 -0.98
C ASP A 33 -19.93 23.38 -1.32
N ARG A 34 -20.94 23.35 -0.44
CA ARG A 34 -22.16 22.53 -0.64
C ARG A 34 -22.96 22.86 -1.91
N HIS A 35 -22.69 24.00 -2.54
CA HIS A 35 -23.33 24.43 -3.79
C HIS A 35 -22.43 24.19 -5.00
N GLY A 36 -21.30 23.48 -4.82
CA GLY A 36 -20.33 23.20 -5.87
C GLY A 36 -19.44 24.40 -6.23
N ARG A 37 -19.51 25.50 -5.47
CA ARG A 37 -18.70 26.70 -5.75
C ARG A 37 -17.28 26.48 -5.24
N PRO A 38 -16.24 26.76 -6.06
CA PRO A 38 -14.86 26.69 -5.62
C PRO A 38 -14.55 27.50 -4.38
N VAL A 39 -13.91 26.86 -3.40
CA VAL A 39 -13.22 27.52 -2.28
C VAL A 39 -11.75 27.71 -2.65
N ASP A 40 -11.11 26.67 -3.20
CA ASP A 40 -9.77 26.79 -3.77
C ASP A 40 -9.87 27.37 -5.18
N ALA A 41 -9.21 28.51 -5.44
CA ALA A 41 -9.26 29.16 -6.75
C ALA A 41 -8.51 28.35 -7.83
N ASP A 42 -7.33 27.85 -7.49
CA ASP A 42 -6.40 27.13 -8.36
C ASP A 42 -5.56 26.12 -7.54
N PRO A 43 -4.69 25.31 -8.17
CA PRO A 43 -3.82 24.38 -7.44
C PRO A 43 -2.89 25.05 -6.41
N GLY A 44 -2.48 26.31 -6.64
CA GLY A 44 -1.70 27.08 -5.68
C GLY A 44 -2.49 27.40 -4.41
N ALA A 45 -3.77 27.78 -4.56
CA ALA A 45 -4.68 27.96 -3.43
C ALA A 45 -4.91 26.66 -2.63
N THR A 46 -4.92 25.50 -3.31
CA THR A 46 -4.95 24.19 -2.62
C THR A 46 -3.69 23.99 -1.77
N ARG A 47 -2.50 24.22 -2.33
CA ARG A 47 -1.22 24.10 -1.59
C ARG A 47 -1.17 25.08 -0.41
N GLU A 48 -1.64 26.30 -0.63
CA GLU A 48 -1.76 27.34 0.39
C GLU A 48 -2.64 26.90 1.58
N ARG A 49 -3.84 26.38 1.30
CA ARG A 49 -4.76 25.86 2.32
C ARG A 49 -4.11 24.74 3.13
N VAL A 50 -3.51 23.76 2.45
CA VAL A 50 -2.86 22.61 3.09
C VAL A 50 -1.68 23.06 3.96
N ALA A 51 -0.80 23.92 3.43
CA ALA A 51 0.33 24.44 4.20
C ALA A 51 -0.12 25.22 5.44
N ARG A 52 -1.17 26.04 5.33
CA ARG A 52 -1.75 26.77 6.46
C ARG A 52 -2.35 25.86 7.51
N ALA A 53 -3.11 24.85 7.11
CA ALA A 53 -3.70 23.89 8.04
C ALA A 53 -2.63 23.13 8.84
N LEU A 54 -1.56 22.70 8.17
CA LEU A 54 -0.46 21.98 8.82
C LEU A 54 0.44 22.90 9.65
N ALA A 55 0.67 24.14 9.22
CA ALA A 55 1.44 25.12 9.99
C ALA A 55 0.69 25.59 11.25
N ALA A 56 -0.64 25.58 11.26
CA ALA A 56 -1.44 25.97 12.42
C ALA A 56 -1.28 25.01 13.63
N VAL A 57 -0.68 23.83 13.42
CA VAL A 57 -0.31 22.88 14.48
C VAL A 57 0.98 23.30 15.19
N GLU A 58 1.81 24.13 14.55
CA GLU A 58 3.08 24.60 15.12
C GLU A 58 2.87 25.73 16.12
N ASP A 59 3.73 25.78 17.15
CA ASP A 59 3.74 26.89 18.12
C ASP A 59 4.02 28.25 17.42
N ASP A 60 4.88 28.24 16.39
CA ASP A 60 5.16 29.39 15.52
C ASP A 60 4.70 29.12 14.08
N ALA A 61 3.39 29.19 13.88
CA ALA A 61 2.76 28.99 12.58
C ALA A 61 3.26 29.99 11.51
N GLU A 62 3.62 31.22 11.90
CA GLU A 62 4.11 32.26 10.98
C GLU A 62 5.50 31.92 10.43
N ALA A 63 6.37 31.33 11.24
CA ALA A 63 7.70 30.88 10.81
C ALA A 63 7.65 29.61 9.93
N TRP A 64 6.71 28.70 10.17
CA TRP A 64 6.63 27.42 9.45
C TRP A 64 5.82 27.48 8.17
N LEU A 65 4.80 28.34 8.07
CA LEU A 65 3.97 28.46 6.87
C LEU A 65 4.77 28.69 5.57
N PRO A 66 5.75 29.62 5.51
CA PRO A 66 6.58 29.78 4.31
C PRO A 66 7.39 28.54 3.94
N GLN A 67 7.83 27.76 4.94
CA GLN A 67 8.62 26.54 4.73
C GLN A 67 7.75 25.40 4.18
N PHE A 68 6.55 25.23 4.72
CA PHE A 68 5.60 24.22 4.25
C PHE A 68 5.13 24.51 2.83
N ARG A 69 4.83 25.78 2.51
CA ARG A 69 4.56 26.21 1.13
C ARG A 69 5.73 25.87 0.21
N TRP A 70 6.95 26.21 0.61
CA TRP A 70 8.15 25.93 -0.17
C TRP A 70 8.30 24.44 -0.45
N ALA A 71 8.11 23.56 0.54
CA ALA A 71 8.20 22.12 0.33
C ALA A 71 7.15 21.61 -0.66
N LEU A 72 5.89 22.06 -0.55
CA LEU A 72 4.82 21.69 -1.49
C LEU A 72 5.11 22.17 -2.92
N ASP A 73 5.67 23.37 -3.08
CA ASP A 73 6.09 23.89 -4.38
C ASP A 73 7.32 23.17 -4.96
N ASN A 74 8.13 22.51 -4.10
CA ASN A 74 9.35 21.80 -4.49
C ASN A 74 9.21 20.27 -4.48
N GLY A 75 7.99 19.76 -4.58
CA GLY A 75 7.73 18.34 -4.87
C GLY A 75 7.20 17.50 -3.71
N ALA A 76 6.98 18.07 -2.52
CA ALA A 76 6.23 17.37 -1.48
C ALA A 76 4.74 17.30 -1.86
N ILE A 77 4.20 16.08 -1.93
CA ILE A 77 2.79 15.83 -2.27
C ILE A 77 2.18 15.01 -1.14
N PRO A 78 1.41 15.64 -0.21
CA PRO A 78 0.63 14.93 0.78
C PRO A 78 -0.34 13.94 0.11
N ALA A 79 -0.70 12.87 0.82
CA ALA A 79 -1.67 11.93 0.29
C ALA A 79 -3.02 12.59 -0.01
N GLY A 80 -3.76 11.95 -0.92
CA GLY A 80 -4.97 12.54 -1.46
C GLY A 80 -6.05 12.91 -0.43
N ARG A 81 -6.08 12.30 0.76
CA ARG A 81 -7.00 12.71 1.84
C ARG A 81 -6.52 13.98 2.53
N ILE A 82 -5.22 14.09 2.85
CA ILE A 82 -4.63 15.33 3.38
C ILE A 82 -4.91 16.50 2.43
N VAL A 83 -4.64 16.35 1.13
CA VAL A 83 -4.88 17.41 0.13
C VAL A 83 -6.36 17.82 0.07
N ALA A 84 -7.27 16.85 0.08
CA ALA A 84 -8.70 17.09 -0.08
C ALA A 84 -9.40 17.65 1.18
N ASN A 85 -8.82 17.44 2.37
CA ASN A 85 -9.52 17.61 3.64
C ASN A 85 -8.82 18.52 4.65
N ALA A 86 -7.50 18.72 4.60
CA ALA A 86 -6.81 19.59 5.56
C ALA A 86 -7.29 21.05 5.43
N GLY A 87 -7.79 21.67 6.50
CA GLY A 87 -8.35 23.03 6.44
C GLY A 87 -9.72 23.11 5.77
N ALA A 88 -10.44 21.98 5.65
CA ALA A 88 -11.76 21.90 5.03
C ALA A 88 -12.90 21.80 6.06
N GLU A 89 -12.65 21.99 7.35
CA GLU A 89 -13.58 21.68 8.46
C GLU A 89 -14.90 22.45 8.34
N ALA A 90 -14.86 23.68 7.82
CA ALA A 90 -16.05 24.50 7.56
C ALA A 90 -16.99 23.93 6.48
N VAL A 91 -16.48 23.02 5.63
CA VAL A 91 -17.20 22.44 4.48
C VAL A 91 -17.37 20.92 4.61
N LYS A 92 -16.42 20.24 5.25
CA LYS A 92 -16.34 18.80 5.46
C LYS A 92 -15.94 18.52 6.92
N PRO A 93 -16.86 18.61 7.89
CA PRO A 93 -16.51 18.54 9.31
C PRO A 93 -16.19 17.14 9.85
N ALA A 94 -16.53 16.07 9.11
CA ALA A 94 -16.46 14.69 9.58
C ALA A 94 -15.68 13.80 8.61
N VAL A 95 -14.49 14.23 8.21
CA VAL A 95 -13.61 13.50 7.28
C VAL A 95 -12.24 13.28 7.90
N SER A 96 -11.62 12.15 7.55
CA SER A 96 -10.26 11.83 7.98
C SER A 96 -9.23 12.38 7.00
N LEU A 97 -8.05 12.73 7.49
CA LEU A 97 -6.83 12.98 6.70
C LEU A 97 -6.06 11.68 6.42
N ILE A 98 -6.45 10.57 7.05
CA ILE A 98 -5.80 9.27 6.94
C ILE A 98 -6.36 8.47 5.76
N ASN A 99 -5.46 7.79 5.04
CA ASN A 99 -5.79 6.92 3.92
C ASN A 99 -5.88 5.45 4.32
N CYS A 100 -5.01 5.00 5.22
CA CYS A 100 -4.71 3.59 5.41
C CYS A 100 -4.91 3.19 6.87
N THR A 101 -5.70 2.14 7.07
CA THR A 101 -6.01 1.58 8.39
C THR A 101 -6.04 0.06 8.34
N VAL A 102 -5.91 -0.57 9.50
CA VAL A 102 -6.17 -1.99 9.75
C VAL A 102 -7.17 -2.10 10.89
N SER A 103 -8.08 -3.05 10.77
CA SER A 103 -9.08 -3.38 11.79
C SER A 103 -8.41 -3.85 13.08
N ARG A 104 -9.15 -3.81 14.19
CA ARG A 104 -8.78 -4.59 15.37
C ARG A 104 -8.72 -6.08 15.06
N THR A 105 -8.08 -6.84 15.95
CA THR A 105 -8.14 -8.30 15.95
C THR A 105 -9.59 -8.75 16.08
N LEU A 106 -10.01 -9.66 15.21
CA LEU A 106 -11.32 -10.29 15.29
C LEU A 106 -11.20 -11.50 16.22
N HIS A 107 -11.93 -11.48 17.34
CA HIS A 107 -12.05 -12.65 18.21
C HIS A 107 -13.11 -13.59 17.65
N ASP A 108 -12.96 -14.88 17.92
CA ASP A 108 -13.79 -15.93 17.34
C ASP A 108 -15.16 -16.05 18.04
N ALA A 109 -15.90 -14.94 18.05
CA ALA A 109 -17.20 -14.79 18.69
C ALA A 109 -18.13 -13.94 17.83
N MET A 110 -19.39 -14.37 17.68
CA MET A 110 -20.38 -13.70 16.81
C MET A 110 -20.52 -12.19 17.10
N ARG A 111 -20.59 -11.81 18.38
CA ARG A 111 -20.73 -10.40 18.77
C ARG A 111 -19.52 -9.58 18.34
N ASP A 112 -18.33 -10.14 18.53
CA ASP A 112 -17.07 -9.49 18.20
C ASP A 112 -16.94 -9.29 16.69
N ILE A 113 -17.22 -10.34 15.91
CA ILE A 113 -17.20 -10.27 14.44
C ILE A 113 -18.13 -9.18 13.90
N LEU A 114 -19.36 -9.09 14.43
CA LEU A 114 -20.35 -8.09 13.99
C LEU A 114 -20.01 -6.67 14.46
N GLU A 115 -19.38 -6.50 15.61
CA GLU A 115 -18.88 -5.21 16.06
C GLU A 115 -17.73 -4.71 15.15
N GLY A 116 -16.84 -5.60 14.71
CA GLY A 116 -15.85 -5.29 13.68
C GLY A 116 -16.46 -4.79 12.37
N VAL A 117 -17.64 -5.30 11.95
CA VAL A 117 -18.37 -4.80 10.77
C VAL A 117 -18.83 -3.35 10.98
N VAL A 118 -19.30 -3.00 12.18
CA VAL A 118 -19.75 -1.64 12.51
C VAL A 118 -18.57 -0.67 12.44
N GLU A 119 -17.44 -1.03 13.06
CA GLU A 119 -16.21 -0.23 13.06
C GLU A 119 -15.63 -0.04 11.65
N ALA A 120 -15.64 -1.10 10.85
CA ALA A 120 -15.28 -1.07 9.45
C ALA A 120 -16.13 -0.07 8.66
N GLY A 121 -17.46 -0.10 8.83
CA GLY A 121 -18.38 0.84 8.19
C GLY A 121 -18.10 2.30 8.58
N MET A 122 -17.77 2.55 9.85
CA MET A 122 -17.40 3.89 10.32
C MET A 122 -16.07 4.37 9.71
N THR A 123 -15.09 3.48 9.60
CA THR A 123 -13.79 3.74 8.99
C THR A 123 -13.91 4.06 7.50
N LEU A 124 -14.65 3.24 6.75
CA LEU A 124 -14.93 3.44 5.33
C LEU A 124 -15.70 4.73 5.06
N LYS A 125 -16.71 5.03 5.90
CA LYS A 125 -17.48 6.28 5.84
C LYS A 125 -16.58 7.50 5.99
N ALA A 126 -15.59 7.47 6.89
CA ALA A 126 -14.64 8.57 7.11
C ALA A 126 -13.66 8.78 5.93
N GLY A 127 -13.59 7.82 4.99
CA GLY A 127 -12.78 7.94 3.78
C GLY A 127 -11.55 7.05 3.73
N CYS A 128 -11.31 6.24 4.76
CA CYS A 128 -10.14 5.37 4.90
C CYS A 128 -10.34 4.04 4.16
N GLY A 129 -9.26 3.46 3.63
CA GLY A 129 -9.20 2.04 3.28
C GLY A 129 -8.80 1.20 4.50
N ILE A 130 -9.32 -0.02 4.60
CA ILE A 130 -9.18 -0.87 5.80
C ILE A 130 -8.77 -2.30 5.46
N GLY A 131 -7.83 -2.86 6.22
CA GLY A 131 -7.44 -4.27 6.15
C GLY A 131 -7.89 -5.10 7.36
N TYR A 132 -7.96 -6.41 7.18
CA TYR A 132 -8.40 -7.35 8.22
C TYR A 132 -7.60 -8.66 8.14
N ASP A 133 -7.32 -9.26 9.30
CA ASP A 133 -6.91 -10.66 9.40
C ASP A 133 -8.14 -11.50 9.76
N PHE A 134 -8.53 -12.42 8.88
CA PHE A 134 -9.66 -13.35 9.12
C PHE A 134 -9.21 -14.72 9.63
N SER A 135 -7.90 -14.93 9.84
CA SER A 135 -7.32 -16.22 10.23
C SER A 135 -7.64 -16.63 11.67
N THR A 136 -8.14 -15.70 12.49
CA THR A 136 -8.53 -15.95 13.87
C THR A 136 -9.89 -16.62 13.99
N LEU A 137 -10.68 -16.69 12.92
CA LEU A 137 -12.02 -17.25 12.95
C LEU A 137 -11.97 -18.76 12.68
N ARG A 138 -12.72 -19.55 13.47
CA ARG A 138 -12.66 -21.02 13.37
C ARG A 138 -13.09 -21.54 11.99
N PRO A 139 -12.49 -22.65 11.51
CA PRO A 139 -12.72 -23.15 10.17
C PRO A 139 -14.14 -23.69 9.98
N ARG A 140 -14.58 -23.76 8.72
CA ARG A 140 -15.89 -24.30 8.35
C ARG A 140 -16.09 -25.70 8.91
N GLY A 141 -17.26 -25.92 9.50
CA GLY A 141 -17.62 -27.19 10.13
C GLY A 141 -17.13 -27.35 11.57
N ALA A 142 -16.24 -26.48 12.07
CA ALA A 142 -15.83 -26.51 13.48
C ALA A 142 -17.05 -26.29 14.39
N PHE A 143 -17.05 -26.99 15.53
CA PHE A 143 -18.19 -27.01 16.43
C PHE A 143 -18.35 -25.70 17.19
N VAL A 144 -19.59 -25.24 17.35
CA VAL A 144 -19.95 -24.06 18.14
C VAL A 144 -20.69 -24.52 19.39
N PHE A 145 -19.97 -24.69 20.50
CA PHE A 145 -20.49 -25.25 21.75
C PHE A 145 -21.76 -24.57 22.25
N GLY A 146 -21.84 -23.24 22.18
CA GLY A 146 -23.03 -22.49 22.61
C GLY A 146 -24.28 -22.69 21.73
N ALA A 147 -24.10 -23.10 20.47
CA ALA A 147 -25.18 -23.29 19.49
C ALA A 147 -25.48 -24.77 19.20
N GLY A 148 -24.58 -25.69 19.55
CA GLY A 148 -24.70 -27.12 19.28
C GLY A 148 -24.63 -27.48 17.79
N ALA A 149 -24.00 -26.64 16.95
CA ALA A 149 -23.93 -26.81 15.50
C ALA A 149 -22.56 -26.40 14.95
N GLY A 150 -22.26 -26.79 13.71
CA GLY A 150 -21.05 -26.37 12.99
C GLY A 150 -21.15 -24.94 12.45
N THR A 151 -20.02 -24.24 12.34
CA THR A 151 -19.95 -22.91 11.71
C THR A 151 -19.84 -22.98 10.18
N ASN A 152 -20.14 -21.87 9.50
CA ASN A 152 -19.90 -21.69 8.06
C ASN A 152 -18.47 -21.23 7.74
N GLY A 153 -17.65 -20.94 8.76
CA GLY A 153 -16.25 -20.53 8.61
C GLY A 153 -16.05 -19.05 8.25
N PRO A 154 -14.79 -18.61 8.10
CA PRO A 154 -14.42 -17.21 7.99
C PRO A 154 -14.98 -16.51 6.74
N LEU A 155 -14.97 -17.21 5.61
CA LEU A 155 -15.39 -16.63 4.32
C LEU A 155 -16.86 -16.20 4.31
N ALA A 156 -17.74 -16.90 5.04
CA ALA A 156 -19.14 -16.51 5.16
C ALA A 156 -19.31 -15.18 5.93
N PHE A 157 -18.42 -14.91 6.89
CA PHE A 157 -18.39 -13.61 7.57
C PHE A 157 -17.78 -12.52 6.68
N MET A 158 -16.76 -12.84 5.87
CA MET A 158 -16.22 -11.89 4.88
C MET A 158 -17.30 -11.39 3.91
N ASP A 159 -18.28 -12.23 3.55
CA ASP A 159 -19.42 -11.82 2.71
C ASP A 159 -20.23 -10.68 3.36
N ILE A 160 -20.35 -10.63 4.69
CA ILE A 160 -21.01 -9.54 5.43
C ILE A 160 -20.21 -8.24 5.27
N TYR A 161 -18.88 -8.30 5.43
CA TYR A 161 -18.00 -7.14 5.26
C TYR A 161 -18.01 -6.64 3.80
N ASP A 162 -18.06 -7.54 2.82
CA ASP A 162 -18.16 -7.19 1.40
C ASP A 162 -19.47 -6.43 1.11
N ARG A 163 -20.60 -6.93 1.61
CA ARG A 163 -21.91 -6.25 1.46
C ARG A 163 -21.97 -4.92 2.20
N MET A 164 -21.36 -4.82 3.38
CA MET A 164 -21.26 -3.57 4.13
C MET A 164 -20.46 -2.54 3.32
N CYS A 165 -19.28 -2.89 2.81
CA CYS A 165 -18.44 -1.97 2.04
C CYS A 165 -19.12 -1.54 0.73
N PHE A 166 -19.86 -2.44 0.07
CA PHE A 166 -20.66 -2.11 -1.10
C PHE A 166 -21.74 -1.05 -0.79
N THR A 167 -22.31 -1.09 0.42
CA THR A 167 -23.40 -0.19 0.83
C THR A 167 -22.88 1.18 1.30
N VAL A 168 -21.71 1.23 1.94
CA VAL A 168 -21.15 2.48 2.49
C VAL A 168 -20.51 3.31 1.37
N ALA A 169 -21.14 4.44 1.02
CA ALA A 169 -20.50 5.44 0.18
C ALA A 169 -19.34 6.10 0.97
N SER A 170 -18.10 5.84 0.58
CA SER A 170 -16.94 6.45 1.22
C SER A 170 -16.90 7.96 0.96
N ALA A 171 -16.52 8.76 1.97
CA ALA A 171 -16.49 10.21 1.89
C ALA A 171 -15.80 10.72 0.61
N GLY A 172 -16.43 11.66 -0.09
CA GLY A 172 -15.94 12.25 -1.34
C GLY A 172 -16.24 11.43 -2.60
N GLY A 173 -17.28 10.57 -2.57
CA GLY A 173 -17.77 9.84 -3.75
C GLY A 173 -16.79 8.76 -4.25
N ARG A 174 -16.02 8.17 -3.34
CA ARG A 174 -15.10 7.06 -3.66
C ARG A 174 -15.74 5.73 -3.27
N ARG A 175 -15.40 4.67 -3.99
CA ARG A 175 -15.74 3.30 -3.60
C ARG A 175 -14.89 2.92 -2.37
N GLY A 176 -15.47 2.19 -1.43
CA GLY A 176 -14.70 1.60 -0.33
C GLY A 176 -13.70 0.58 -0.87
N ALA A 177 -12.56 0.44 -0.20
CA ALA A 177 -11.53 -0.53 -0.56
C ALA A 177 -11.08 -1.27 0.70
N GLN A 178 -10.99 -2.60 0.59
CA GLN A 178 -10.68 -3.48 1.71
C GLN A 178 -9.52 -4.43 1.37
N MET A 179 -8.76 -4.87 2.37
CA MET A 179 -7.81 -5.98 2.28
C MET A 179 -8.24 -7.12 3.20
N GLY A 180 -8.37 -8.33 2.69
CA GLY A 180 -8.50 -9.54 3.51
C GLY A 180 -7.19 -10.29 3.51
N THR A 181 -6.58 -10.47 4.68
CA THR A 181 -5.43 -11.34 4.86
C THR A 181 -5.82 -12.67 5.49
N PHE A 182 -5.07 -13.72 5.15
CA PHE A 182 -5.35 -15.08 5.60
C PHE A 182 -4.08 -15.90 5.75
N ASP A 183 -3.95 -16.64 6.84
CA ASP A 183 -2.79 -17.48 7.15
C ASP A 183 -2.73 -18.70 6.24
N VAL A 184 -1.54 -18.97 5.68
CA VAL A 184 -1.32 -20.11 4.76
C VAL A 184 -1.47 -21.47 5.45
N GLY A 185 -1.39 -21.51 6.78
CA GLY A 185 -1.60 -22.68 7.64
C GLY A 185 -3.02 -22.82 8.17
N HIS A 186 -3.97 -21.99 7.77
CA HIS A 186 -5.38 -22.08 8.19
C HIS A 186 -6.13 -23.21 7.43
N PRO A 187 -7.02 -24.00 8.08
CA PRO A 187 -7.73 -25.10 7.40
C PRO A 187 -8.58 -24.69 6.18
N ASP A 188 -9.17 -23.49 6.20
CA ASP A 188 -9.95 -22.96 5.06
C ASP A 188 -9.09 -22.25 3.99
N VAL A 189 -7.75 -22.35 4.02
CA VAL A 189 -6.84 -21.63 3.10
C VAL A 189 -7.14 -21.91 1.62
N LYS A 190 -7.49 -23.15 1.26
CA LYS A 190 -7.84 -23.52 -0.12
C LYS A 190 -9.07 -22.77 -0.59
N SER A 191 -10.10 -22.68 0.24
CA SER A 191 -11.32 -21.92 -0.09
C SER A 191 -11.05 -20.42 -0.20
N PHE A 192 -10.14 -19.88 0.62
CA PHE A 192 -9.71 -18.48 0.52
C PHE A 192 -9.02 -18.18 -0.80
N ILE A 193 -8.08 -19.05 -1.23
CA ILE A 193 -7.37 -18.93 -2.52
C ILE A 193 -8.37 -18.87 -3.69
N GLU A 194 -9.39 -19.71 -3.64
CA GLU A 194 -10.35 -19.86 -4.74
C GLU A 194 -11.54 -18.89 -4.64
N ALA A 195 -11.63 -18.07 -3.58
CA ALA A 195 -12.84 -17.33 -3.24
C ALA A 195 -13.33 -16.39 -4.35
N LYS A 196 -12.41 -15.80 -5.13
CA LYS A 196 -12.72 -14.89 -6.24
C LYS A 196 -12.94 -15.56 -7.60
N ARG A 197 -12.80 -16.89 -7.68
CA ARG A 197 -13.24 -17.64 -8.86
C ARG A 197 -14.77 -17.65 -8.97
N GLU A 198 -15.45 -17.51 -7.83
CA GLU A 198 -16.89 -17.32 -7.78
C GLU A 198 -17.25 -15.90 -8.24
N ALA A 199 -17.93 -15.81 -9.39
CA ALA A 199 -18.32 -14.54 -9.97
C ALA A 199 -19.19 -13.73 -9.00
N GLY A 200 -18.73 -12.55 -8.59
CA GLY A 200 -19.53 -11.66 -7.73
C GLY A 200 -19.12 -11.61 -6.27
N ARG A 201 -18.32 -12.59 -5.81
CA ARG A 201 -17.97 -12.74 -4.41
C ARG A 201 -16.70 -11.95 -4.05
N LEU A 202 -16.68 -11.37 -2.84
CA LEU A 202 -15.56 -10.58 -2.29
C LEU A 202 -15.01 -9.48 -3.22
N ARG A 203 -15.87 -8.87 -4.07
CA ARG A 203 -15.46 -7.84 -5.04
C ARG A 203 -14.90 -6.57 -4.40
N GLN A 204 -15.24 -6.28 -3.14
CA GLN A 204 -14.75 -5.08 -2.44
C GLN A 204 -13.42 -5.30 -1.71
N PHE A 205 -12.90 -6.53 -1.72
CA PHE A 205 -11.63 -6.90 -1.12
C PHE A 205 -10.54 -7.03 -2.18
N ASN A 206 -9.31 -6.70 -1.83
CA ASN A 206 -8.13 -7.40 -2.33
C ASN A 206 -7.84 -8.54 -1.34
N LEU A 207 -7.41 -9.71 -1.83
CA LEU A 207 -7.07 -10.85 -0.99
C LEU A 207 -5.56 -11.09 -0.98
N SER A 208 -4.98 -11.42 0.16
CA SER A 208 -3.56 -11.78 0.27
C SER A 208 -3.32 -12.85 1.31
N LEU A 209 -2.37 -13.75 1.03
CA LEU A 209 -1.94 -14.76 1.98
C LEU A 209 -0.77 -14.25 2.84
N LEU A 210 -0.81 -14.59 4.11
CA LEU A 210 0.30 -14.43 5.05
C LEU A 210 1.19 -15.65 4.90
N ILE A 211 2.29 -15.46 4.17
CA ILE A 211 3.26 -16.50 3.83
C ILE A 211 4.41 -16.43 4.84
N THR A 212 4.67 -17.55 5.52
CA THR A 212 5.74 -17.69 6.51
C THR A 212 7.00 -18.27 5.88
N ASP A 213 8.15 -18.00 6.49
CA ASP A 213 9.43 -18.62 6.12
C ASP A 213 9.33 -20.14 6.26
N GLU A 214 8.63 -20.64 7.29
CA GLU A 214 8.40 -22.08 7.51
C GLU A 214 7.69 -22.74 6.31
N PHE A 215 6.64 -22.10 5.77
CA PHE A 215 5.95 -22.59 4.59
C PHE A 215 6.87 -22.59 3.36
N MET A 216 7.64 -21.52 3.15
CA MET A 216 8.56 -21.43 2.01
C MET A 216 9.65 -22.51 2.05
N GLU A 217 10.21 -22.79 3.23
CA GLU A 217 11.17 -23.88 3.41
C GLU A 217 10.51 -25.26 3.22
N ALA A 218 9.25 -25.44 3.66
CA ALA A 218 8.49 -26.66 3.38
C ALA A 218 8.24 -26.86 1.88
N VAL A 219 7.94 -25.80 1.13
CA VAL A 219 7.80 -25.85 -0.35
C VAL A 219 9.11 -26.29 -1.01
N ARG A 220 10.24 -25.72 -0.60
CA ARG A 220 11.57 -26.08 -1.13
C ARG A 220 11.91 -27.54 -0.85
N ALA A 221 11.72 -27.96 0.39
CA ALA A 221 12.01 -29.32 0.85
C ALA A 221 11.02 -30.37 0.32
N ASP A 222 9.90 -29.94 -0.28
CA ASP A 222 8.76 -30.82 -0.52
C ASP A 222 8.37 -31.52 0.79
N ALA A 223 8.04 -30.74 1.81
CA ALA A 223 7.65 -31.24 3.12
C ALA A 223 6.13 -31.21 3.29
N ASP A 224 5.65 -31.97 4.28
CA ASP A 224 4.25 -31.92 4.69
C ASP A 224 3.97 -30.60 5.40
N TRP A 225 2.77 -30.07 5.19
CA TRP A 225 2.31 -28.81 5.74
C TRP A 225 1.01 -29.03 6.52
N PRO A 226 1.04 -28.90 7.86
CA PRO A 226 -0.16 -29.05 8.67
C PRO A 226 -1.05 -27.81 8.56
N LEU A 227 -2.31 -28.01 8.17
CA LEU A 227 -3.37 -27.03 8.30
C LEU A 227 -3.99 -27.19 9.68
N ALA A 228 -3.84 -26.19 10.53
CA ALA A 228 -4.14 -26.29 11.96
C ALA A 228 -4.79 -25.03 12.51
N PHE A 229 -5.61 -25.20 13.54
CA PHE A 229 -6.33 -24.13 14.21
C PHE A 229 -6.27 -24.32 15.74
N PRO A 230 -6.29 -23.25 16.57
CA PRO A 230 -6.28 -23.37 18.02
C PRO A 230 -7.23 -24.43 18.55
N LEU A 231 -6.72 -25.28 19.45
CA LEU A 231 -7.51 -26.30 20.12
C LEU A 231 -8.50 -25.62 21.08
N HIS A 232 -9.79 -25.86 20.88
CA HIS A 232 -10.79 -25.30 21.78
C HIS A 232 -10.65 -25.94 23.18
N PRO A 233 -10.78 -25.20 24.29
CA PRO A 233 -10.57 -25.75 25.64
C PRO A 233 -11.46 -26.95 25.96
N ALA A 234 -12.68 -26.96 25.43
CA ALA A 234 -13.63 -28.08 25.62
C ALA A 234 -13.31 -29.34 24.78
N GLU A 235 -12.31 -29.30 23.90
CA GLU A 235 -11.86 -30.43 23.07
C GLU A 235 -10.52 -31.01 23.56
N GLN A 236 -9.98 -30.51 24.68
CA GLN A 236 -8.65 -30.91 25.17
C GLN A 236 -8.55 -32.40 25.50
N ASP A 237 -9.62 -32.99 26.02
CA ASP A 237 -9.68 -34.42 26.36
C ASP A 237 -9.92 -35.32 25.12
N ASP A 238 -10.21 -34.71 23.96
CA ASP A 238 -10.57 -35.42 22.72
C ASP A 238 -9.40 -35.52 21.72
N VAL A 239 -8.20 -35.03 22.07
CA VAL A 239 -7.06 -34.89 21.14
C VAL A 239 -5.77 -35.41 21.76
N ASP A 240 -5.02 -36.22 20.99
CA ASP A 240 -3.70 -36.72 21.41
C ASP A 240 -2.58 -35.70 21.09
N ASP A 241 -1.47 -35.73 21.85
CA ASP A 241 -0.31 -34.84 21.62
C ASP A 241 0.25 -34.87 20.19
N GLY A 242 0.13 -36.01 19.50
CA GLY A 242 0.59 -36.18 18.11
C GLY A 242 -0.26 -35.46 17.06
N GLU A 243 -1.45 -34.98 17.43
CA GLU A 243 -2.36 -34.20 16.58
C GLU A 243 -2.20 -32.68 16.77
N LEU A 244 -1.25 -32.26 17.61
CA LEU A 244 -1.03 -30.86 17.96
C LEU A 244 0.25 -30.30 17.34
N VAL A 245 0.17 -29.05 16.90
CA VAL A 245 1.33 -28.22 16.55
C VAL A 245 1.25 -26.93 17.36
N TYR A 246 2.40 -26.41 17.81
CA TYR A 246 2.46 -25.21 18.63
C TYR A 246 2.88 -24.00 17.80
N ARG A 247 2.03 -22.96 17.75
CA ARG A 247 2.24 -21.75 16.92
C ARG A 247 2.16 -20.47 17.74
N ASP A 248 2.96 -19.48 17.37
CA ASP A 248 2.72 -18.11 17.81
C ASP A 248 1.37 -17.66 17.23
N TRP A 249 0.43 -17.25 18.08
CA TRP A 249 -0.96 -16.97 17.68
C TRP A 249 -1.38 -15.56 18.09
N PRO A 250 -2.10 -14.80 17.23
CA PRO A 250 -2.36 -13.38 17.46
C PRO A 250 -3.36 -13.06 18.57
N ALA A 251 -4.17 -14.03 18.99
CA ALA A 251 -5.20 -13.84 20.01
C ALA A 251 -5.19 -15.01 21.00
N ILE A 252 -4.50 -14.87 22.13
CA ILE A 252 -4.54 -15.88 23.19
C ILE A 252 -5.81 -15.67 24.01
N GLU A 253 -6.75 -16.61 23.90
CA GLU A 253 -8.02 -16.58 24.64
C GLU A 253 -7.94 -17.40 25.94
N GLU A 254 -8.88 -17.17 26.85
CA GLU A 254 -8.94 -17.89 28.13
C GLU A 254 -9.11 -19.39 27.90
N GLY A 255 -8.25 -20.19 28.54
CA GLY A 255 -8.27 -21.65 28.46
C GLY A 255 -7.46 -22.26 27.31
N TYR A 256 -6.85 -21.45 26.43
CA TYR A 256 -5.93 -21.98 25.41
C TYR A 256 -4.75 -22.68 26.08
N LEU A 257 -4.39 -23.85 25.56
CA LEU A 257 -3.21 -24.59 26.00
C LEU A 257 -1.96 -23.96 25.41
N LEU A 258 -0.99 -23.63 26.29
CA LEU A 258 0.28 -23.00 25.91
C LEU A 258 1.45 -23.92 26.25
N ASP A 259 2.50 -23.92 25.41
CA ASP A 259 3.78 -24.54 25.76
C ASP A 259 4.67 -23.62 26.63
N ALA A 260 5.88 -24.11 26.95
CA ALA A 260 6.85 -23.37 27.75
C ALA A 260 7.37 -22.09 27.06
N GLU A 261 7.21 -21.99 25.74
CA GLU A 261 7.60 -20.85 24.92
C GLU A 261 6.46 -19.85 24.70
N GLY A 262 5.25 -20.12 25.23
CA GLY A 262 4.06 -19.28 25.11
C GLY A 262 3.31 -19.44 23.79
N ARG A 263 3.57 -20.51 23.03
CA ARG A 263 2.87 -20.81 21.77
C ARG A 263 1.57 -21.56 22.05
N VAL A 264 0.56 -21.30 21.24
CA VAL A 264 -0.77 -21.92 21.35
C VAL A 264 -0.76 -23.29 20.71
N ALA A 265 -1.33 -24.28 21.40
CA ALA A 265 -1.61 -25.60 20.83
C ALA A 265 -2.71 -25.50 19.78
N CYS A 266 -2.37 -25.85 18.53
CA CYS A 266 -3.28 -25.89 17.41
C CYS A 266 -3.49 -27.34 16.98
N ARG A 267 -4.75 -27.77 16.87
CA ARG A 267 -5.10 -29.09 16.33
C ARG A 267 -4.89 -29.10 14.83
N VAL A 268 -4.18 -30.11 14.35
CA VAL A 268 -4.06 -30.40 12.92
C VAL A 268 -5.39 -30.92 12.40
N VAL A 269 -5.99 -30.21 11.45
CA VAL A 269 -7.26 -30.57 10.82
C VAL A 269 -7.01 -31.38 9.54
N GLU A 270 -6.00 -30.99 8.78
CA GLU A 270 -5.59 -31.66 7.54
C GLU A 270 -4.08 -31.49 7.37
N THR A 271 -3.38 -32.50 6.84
CA THR A 271 -2.00 -32.36 6.38
C THR A 271 -1.96 -32.41 4.86
N VAL A 272 -1.33 -31.43 4.24
CA VAL A 272 -1.18 -31.33 2.77
C VAL A 272 0.30 -31.34 2.39
N ARG A 273 0.59 -31.56 1.11
CA ARG A 273 1.95 -31.34 0.58
C ARG A 273 2.16 -29.85 0.37
N ALA A 274 3.24 -29.28 0.93
CA ALA A 274 3.51 -27.85 0.81
C ALA A 274 3.58 -27.40 -0.66
N ARG A 275 4.22 -28.18 -1.54
CA ARG A 275 4.24 -27.91 -2.99
C ARG A 275 2.87 -27.98 -3.66
N ALA A 276 1.99 -28.86 -3.21
CA ALA A 276 0.64 -28.93 -3.76
C ALA A 276 -0.16 -27.67 -3.41
N LEU A 277 -0.06 -27.19 -2.17
CA LEU A 277 -0.68 -25.92 -1.78
C LEU A 277 -0.05 -24.72 -2.51
N TRP A 278 1.28 -24.69 -2.61
CA TRP A 278 2.01 -23.69 -3.40
C TRP A 278 1.52 -23.62 -4.85
N ASP A 279 1.39 -24.77 -5.51
CA ASP A 279 0.87 -24.86 -6.87
C ASP A 279 -0.57 -24.35 -6.98
N THR A 280 -1.44 -24.62 -6.00
CA THR A 280 -2.80 -24.07 -5.96
C THR A 280 -2.76 -22.54 -5.88
N ILE A 281 -1.91 -21.98 -5.02
CA ILE A 281 -1.75 -20.53 -4.89
C ILE A 281 -1.24 -19.93 -6.20
N MET A 282 -0.14 -20.47 -6.73
CA MET A 282 0.51 -19.99 -7.95
C MET A 282 -0.42 -20.03 -9.16
N ARG A 283 -1.19 -21.12 -9.36
CA ARG A 283 -2.21 -21.19 -10.42
C ARG A 283 -3.28 -20.12 -10.24
N SER A 284 -3.78 -19.93 -9.02
CA SER A 284 -4.78 -18.89 -8.75
C SER A 284 -4.26 -17.49 -9.08
N THR A 285 -3.06 -17.14 -8.62
CA THR A 285 -2.45 -15.85 -8.91
C THR A 285 -2.13 -15.70 -10.41
N TYR A 286 -1.69 -16.76 -11.08
CA TYR A 286 -1.40 -16.74 -12.52
C TYR A 286 -2.65 -16.52 -13.38
N ASP A 287 -3.79 -17.11 -12.97
CA ASP A 287 -5.05 -17.04 -13.70
C ASP A 287 -5.91 -15.82 -13.31
N PHE A 288 -5.89 -15.41 -12.03
CA PHE A 288 -6.80 -14.44 -11.42
C PHE A 288 -6.09 -13.30 -10.66
N ALA A 289 -4.77 -13.15 -10.78
CA ALA A 289 -3.92 -12.14 -10.09
C ALA A 289 -4.09 -12.07 -8.56
N GLU A 290 -4.76 -13.05 -7.97
CA GLU A 290 -5.06 -13.14 -6.55
C GLU A 290 -5.07 -14.60 -6.07
N PRO A 291 -4.76 -14.86 -4.79
CA PRO A 291 -4.39 -13.88 -3.76
C PRO A 291 -2.98 -13.30 -3.96
N GLY A 292 -2.75 -12.10 -3.44
CA GLY A 292 -1.42 -11.50 -3.29
C GLY A 292 -0.58 -12.18 -2.21
N PHE A 293 0.71 -11.87 -2.16
CA PHE A 293 1.65 -12.48 -1.21
C PHE A 293 2.16 -11.44 -0.22
N ILE A 294 1.97 -11.71 1.08
CA ILE A 294 2.58 -10.95 2.16
C ILE A 294 3.56 -11.89 2.87
N LEU A 295 4.85 -11.56 2.80
CA LEU A 295 5.92 -12.30 3.47
C LEU A 295 5.94 -11.87 4.94
N ILE A 296 5.04 -12.46 5.74
CA ILE A 296 4.63 -11.92 7.04
C ILE A 296 5.76 -11.96 8.08
N ASP A 297 6.62 -12.97 8.00
CA ASP A 297 7.79 -13.08 8.87
C ASP A 297 8.81 -11.99 8.55
N GLN A 298 9.00 -11.66 7.28
CA GLN A 298 9.88 -10.56 6.87
C GLN A 298 9.30 -9.19 7.25
N VAL A 299 7.97 -9.02 7.16
CA VAL A 299 7.27 -7.83 7.68
C VAL A 299 7.54 -7.65 9.17
N ASN A 300 7.31 -8.68 9.99
CA ASN A 300 7.51 -8.59 11.45
C ASN A 300 8.98 -8.51 11.85
N ARG A 301 9.89 -9.21 11.15
CA ARG A 301 11.34 -9.13 11.37
C ARG A 301 11.86 -7.71 11.22
N MET A 302 11.35 -6.97 10.24
CA MET A 302 11.74 -5.60 9.93
C MET A 302 10.85 -4.54 10.59
N ASN A 303 9.86 -4.94 11.39
CA ASN A 303 9.00 -4.01 12.12
C ASN A 303 9.81 -3.30 13.22
N ASN A 304 9.83 -1.97 13.21
CA ASN A 304 10.53 -1.20 14.24
C ASN A 304 9.91 -1.34 15.63
N ASN A 305 8.63 -1.70 15.70
CA ASN A 305 7.88 -1.88 16.95
C ASN A 305 7.70 -3.36 17.33
N TRP A 306 8.55 -4.26 16.83
CA TRP A 306 8.51 -5.71 17.08
C TRP A 306 8.29 -6.13 18.55
N PHE A 307 8.62 -5.26 19.51
CA PHE A 307 8.48 -5.52 20.95
C PHE A 307 7.09 -5.20 21.54
N CYS A 308 6.20 -4.52 20.82
CA CYS A 308 4.89 -4.11 21.37
C CYS A 308 3.71 -4.41 20.46
N GLU A 309 3.93 -5.03 19.30
CA GLU A 309 2.89 -5.33 18.33
C GLU A 309 3.31 -6.46 17.40
N GLU A 310 2.31 -7.07 16.77
CA GLU A 310 2.47 -8.04 15.70
C GLU A 310 1.62 -7.59 14.52
N ILE A 311 2.20 -7.68 13.32
CA ILE A 311 1.53 -7.32 12.07
C ILE A 311 0.96 -8.59 11.45
N ARG A 312 -0.34 -8.57 11.14
CA ARG A 312 -1.03 -9.67 10.45
C ARG A 312 -1.96 -9.22 9.32
N ALA A 313 -2.02 -7.93 9.06
CA ALA A 313 -2.77 -7.38 7.94
C ALA A 313 -2.05 -6.17 7.35
N THR A 314 -2.42 -5.83 6.12
CA THR A 314 -2.03 -4.59 5.47
C THR A 314 -3.26 -3.77 5.15
N ASN A 315 -3.07 -2.48 4.89
CA ASN A 315 -4.07 -1.68 4.18
C ASN A 315 -4.37 -2.28 2.77
N PRO A 316 -5.41 -1.77 2.06
CA PRO A 316 -5.83 -2.28 0.74
C PRO A 316 -4.74 -2.40 -0.34
N CYS A 317 -3.71 -1.55 -0.30
CA CYS A 317 -2.69 -1.49 -1.35
C CYS A 317 -1.36 -2.18 -0.98
N GLY A 318 -1.28 -2.78 0.22
CA GLY A 318 -0.15 -3.60 0.67
C GLY A 318 1.07 -2.83 1.23
N GLU A 319 1.15 -1.52 1.02
CA GLU A 319 2.30 -0.69 1.39
C GLU A 319 2.38 -0.35 2.88
N GLN A 320 1.26 -0.50 3.61
CA GLN A 320 1.16 -0.32 5.05
C GLN A 320 0.74 -1.62 5.74
N PRO A 321 1.70 -2.50 6.07
CA PRO A 321 1.52 -3.50 7.10
C PRO A 321 1.33 -2.78 8.44
N LEU A 322 0.18 -2.97 9.08
CA LEU A 322 -0.21 -2.24 10.28
C LEU A 322 -0.67 -3.20 11.38
N PRO A 323 -0.44 -2.85 12.66
CA PRO A 323 -0.96 -3.62 13.78
C PRO A 323 -2.48 -3.51 13.83
N PRO A 324 -3.15 -4.31 14.68
CA PRO A 324 -4.56 -4.11 15.00
C PRO A 324 -4.88 -2.65 15.34
N GLU A 325 -5.97 -2.12 14.78
CA GLU A 325 -6.37 -0.71 14.88
C GLU A 325 -5.37 0.31 14.31
N GLY A 326 -4.27 -0.16 13.71
CA GLY A 326 -3.21 0.69 13.20
C GLY A 326 -3.70 1.62 12.09
N ALA A 327 -3.15 2.82 12.07
CA ALA A 327 -3.42 3.83 11.07
C ALA A 327 -2.10 4.42 10.57
N CYS A 328 -2.08 4.87 9.31
CA CYS A 328 -0.91 5.54 8.76
C CYS A 328 -1.31 6.65 7.79
N LEU A 329 -0.76 7.83 8.02
CA LEU A 329 -0.77 8.93 7.06
C LEU A 329 0.33 8.73 6.02
N LEU A 330 0.09 9.21 4.80
CA LEU A 330 0.97 9.00 3.66
C LEU A 330 1.39 10.32 3.01
N GLY A 331 2.55 10.30 2.35
CA GLY A 331 3.03 11.40 1.53
C GLY A 331 4.02 10.90 0.48
N SER A 332 4.16 11.61 -0.63
CA SER A 332 5.10 11.23 -1.68
C SER A 332 5.89 12.45 -2.17
N ILE A 333 7.18 12.28 -2.36
CA ILE A 333 8.04 13.27 -3.00
C ILE A 333 8.10 12.98 -4.51
N ASN A 334 7.81 13.98 -5.33
CA ASN A 334 7.91 13.85 -6.79
C ASN A 334 9.38 13.97 -7.24
N LEU A 335 10.01 12.85 -7.58
CA LEU A 335 11.44 12.79 -7.91
C LEU A 335 11.80 13.62 -9.14
N THR A 336 10.86 13.87 -10.05
CA THR A 336 11.15 14.63 -11.28
C THR A 336 11.54 16.08 -11.01
N ARG A 337 11.11 16.65 -9.86
CA ARG A 337 11.42 18.01 -9.41
C ARG A 337 12.88 18.23 -9.03
N PHE A 338 13.64 17.15 -8.88
CA PHE A 338 15.03 17.18 -8.43
C PHE A 338 16.00 16.86 -9.55
N VAL A 339 15.54 16.60 -10.78
CA VAL A 339 16.44 16.39 -11.92
C VAL A 339 16.91 17.74 -12.45
N LEU A 340 18.22 17.96 -12.48
CA LEU A 340 18.89 19.09 -13.10
C LEU A 340 19.36 18.68 -14.50
N GLU A 341 19.23 19.61 -15.46
CA GLU A 341 19.57 19.40 -16.87
C GLU A 341 18.94 18.11 -17.47
N PRO A 342 17.62 17.92 -17.33
CA PRO A 342 16.95 16.69 -17.79
C PRO A 342 17.21 16.49 -19.29
N PHE A 343 17.52 15.24 -19.67
CA PHE A 343 17.88 14.85 -21.04
C PHE A 343 19.15 15.52 -21.63
N GLY A 344 19.86 16.35 -20.85
CA GLY A 344 21.07 17.06 -21.28
C GLY A 344 22.30 16.17 -21.43
N GLU A 345 23.48 16.79 -21.58
CA GLU A 345 24.75 16.05 -21.67
C GLU A 345 25.16 15.42 -20.33
N ALA A 346 24.82 16.06 -19.20
CA ALA A 346 25.15 15.60 -17.85
C ALA A 346 23.96 15.76 -16.89
N PRO A 347 22.85 15.05 -17.12
CA PRO A 347 21.70 15.11 -16.21
C PRO A 347 22.10 14.58 -14.83
N ARG A 348 21.66 15.25 -13.77
CA ARG A 348 22.03 14.91 -12.38
C ARG A 348 20.87 15.15 -11.42
N PHE A 349 20.96 14.60 -10.22
CA PHE A 349 19.94 14.75 -9.18
C PHE A 349 20.36 15.78 -8.11
N ASP A 350 19.46 16.69 -7.74
CA ASP A 350 19.63 17.72 -6.71
C ASP A 350 19.41 17.13 -5.30
N TRP A 351 20.45 16.45 -4.81
CA TRP A 351 20.43 15.80 -3.49
C TRP A 351 20.26 16.77 -2.32
N GLU A 352 20.72 18.02 -2.44
CA GLU A 352 20.59 19.03 -1.39
C GLU A 352 19.13 19.45 -1.23
N ARG A 353 18.48 19.80 -2.34
CA ARG A 353 17.04 20.14 -2.32
C ARG A 353 16.20 18.95 -1.90
N TYR A 354 16.54 17.74 -2.36
CA TYR A 354 15.83 16.53 -1.97
C TYR A 354 15.83 16.32 -0.45
N ARG A 355 17.01 16.37 0.20
CA ARG A 355 17.10 16.27 1.67
C ARG A 355 16.29 17.36 2.37
N ARG A 356 16.36 18.60 1.88
CA ARG A 356 15.60 19.71 2.47
C ARG A 356 14.09 19.50 2.36
N VAL A 357 13.59 18.98 1.23
CA VAL A 357 12.17 18.66 1.05
C VAL A 357 11.76 17.50 1.96
N VAL A 358 12.55 16.42 2.02
CA VAL A 358 12.31 15.31 2.97
C VAL A 358 12.20 15.85 4.39
N ALA A 359 13.15 16.69 4.80
CA ALA A 359 13.21 17.20 6.17
C ALA A 359 11.95 17.99 6.56
N ILE A 360 11.57 18.97 5.73
CA ILE A 360 10.38 19.80 5.98
C ILE A 360 9.11 18.95 5.89
N PHE A 361 9.04 18.03 4.91
CA PHE A 361 7.85 17.23 4.71
C PHE A 361 7.64 16.21 5.84
N THR A 362 8.71 15.70 6.47
CA THR A 362 8.59 14.84 7.65
C THR A 362 7.90 15.57 8.80
N ARG A 363 8.24 16.84 9.03
CA ARG A 363 7.55 17.67 10.02
C ARG A 363 6.08 17.91 9.67
N MET A 364 5.79 18.18 8.39
CA MET A 364 4.40 18.33 7.92
C MET A 364 3.57 17.08 8.17
N LEU A 365 4.14 15.89 7.92
CA LEU A 365 3.49 14.61 8.14
C LEU A 365 3.31 14.31 9.64
N ASP A 366 4.28 14.67 10.51
CA ASP A 366 4.11 14.60 11.97
C ASP A 366 2.93 15.46 12.46
N ASN A 367 2.73 16.65 11.89
CA ASN A 367 1.61 17.52 12.25
C ASN A 367 0.24 16.96 11.85
N VAL A 368 0.17 16.10 10.83
CA VAL A 368 -1.10 15.45 10.44
C VAL A 368 -1.63 14.56 11.55
N VAL A 369 -0.77 14.01 12.42
CA VAL A 369 -1.19 13.21 13.58
C VAL A 369 -2.16 14.00 14.46
N GLU A 370 -1.85 15.27 14.72
CA GLU A 370 -2.62 16.17 15.61
C GLU A 370 -4.02 16.52 15.05
N ILE A 371 -4.21 16.40 13.74
CA ILE A 371 -5.45 16.77 13.05
C ILE A 371 -5.99 15.62 12.18
N SER A 372 -5.69 14.38 12.56
CA SER A 372 -5.91 13.19 11.71
C SER A 372 -7.37 12.92 11.35
N GLY A 373 -8.32 13.20 12.26
CA GLY A 373 -9.75 13.02 12.03
C GLY A 373 -10.20 11.55 11.92
N LEU A 374 -9.44 10.61 12.50
CA LEU A 374 -9.83 9.19 12.56
C LEU A 374 -11.13 9.01 13.38
N PRO A 375 -12.06 8.13 12.97
CA PRO A 375 -13.37 8.01 13.63
C PRO A 375 -13.34 7.15 14.90
N LEU A 376 -12.46 6.16 15.00
CA LEU A 376 -12.41 5.19 16.10
C LEU A 376 -11.35 5.54 17.15
N ASP A 377 -11.65 5.29 18.42
CA ASP A 377 -10.73 5.60 19.54
C ASP A 377 -9.45 4.76 19.49
N GLY A 378 -9.53 3.48 19.16
CA GLY A 378 -8.34 2.63 19.02
C GLY A 378 -7.39 3.12 17.93
N GLN A 379 -7.92 3.49 16.77
CA GLN A 379 -7.14 4.09 15.68
C GLN A 379 -6.49 5.41 16.09
N ARG A 380 -7.19 6.25 16.87
CA ARG A 380 -6.64 7.50 17.43
C ARG A 380 -5.47 7.21 18.39
N ARG A 381 -5.66 6.26 19.33
CA ARG A 381 -4.59 5.85 20.25
C ARG A 381 -3.37 5.33 19.52
N GLU A 382 -3.56 4.48 18.51
CA GLU A 382 -2.47 3.90 17.73
C GLU A 382 -1.65 4.96 16.99
N ILE A 383 -2.31 5.90 16.29
CA ILE A 383 -1.60 6.96 15.57
C ILE A 383 -0.92 7.94 16.54
N GLU A 384 -1.53 8.28 17.67
CA GLU A 384 -0.96 9.22 18.66
C GLU A 384 0.23 8.60 19.41
N ALA A 385 0.13 7.33 19.80
CA ALA A 385 1.16 6.63 20.57
C ALA A 385 2.41 6.33 19.74
N LYS A 386 2.24 5.97 18.45
CA LYS A 386 3.33 5.50 17.57
C LYS A 386 3.75 6.52 16.52
N ARG A 387 2.87 7.46 16.18
CA ARG A 387 3.10 8.56 15.23
C ARG A 387 3.59 8.10 13.85
N ARG A 388 3.13 6.93 13.43
CA ARG A 388 3.52 6.29 12.15
C ARG A 388 3.15 7.17 10.97
N HIS A 389 4.09 7.31 10.05
CA HIS A 389 3.78 7.83 8.72
C HIS A 389 4.56 7.07 7.66
N GLY A 390 4.06 7.14 6.43
CA GLY A 390 4.65 6.53 5.26
C GLY A 390 4.96 7.58 4.22
N MET A 391 6.18 8.13 4.28
CA MET A 391 6.73 8.95 3.22
C MET A 391 7.38 8.06 2.17
N GLY A 392 6.98 8.24 0.94
CA GLY A 392 7.61 7.61 -0.21
C GLY A 392 7.92 8.63 -1.28
N PHE A 393 7.97 8.15 -2.51
CA PHE A 393 8.16 8.99 -3.66
C PHE A 393 7.32 8.49 -4.83
N LEU A 394 7.12 9.37 -5.80
CA LEU A 394 6.55 9.06 -7.10
C LEU A 394 7.48 9.58 -8.20
N GLY A 395 7.22 9.14 -9.43
CA GLY A 395 7.96 9.58 -10.61
C GLY A 395 9.35 8.95 -10.72
N LEU A 396 9.58 7.77 -10.12
CA LEU A 396 10.87 7.08 -10.25
C LEU A 396 11.19 6.79 -11.72
N GLY A 397 10.29 6.11 -12.45
CA GLY A 397 10.44 5.86 -13.88
C GLY A 397 10.67 7.14 -14.68
N SER A 398 9.85 8.17 -14.44
CA SER A 398 10.03 9.48 -15.10
C SER A 398 11.39 10.10 -14.82
N ALA A 399 11.85 10.10 -13.56
CA ALA A 399 13.13 10.67 -13.15
C ALA A 399 14.31 9.89 -13.75
N LEU A 400 14.25 8.56 -13.77
CA LEU A 400 15.23 7.69 -14.42
C LEU A 400 15.36 8.02 -15.91
N THR A 401 14.24 8.14 -16.63
CA THR A 401 14.22 8.55 -18.05
C THR A 401 14.86 9.94 -18.24
N MET A 402 14.54 10.91 -17.37
CA MET A 402 15.13 12.25 -17.42
C MET A 402 16.64 12.26 -17.11
N LEU A 403 17.11 11.29 -16.32
CA LEU A 403 18.53 11.03 -16.03
C LEU A 403 19.23 10.17 -17.08
N LYS A 404 18.50 9.70 -18.12
CA LYS A 404 18.98 8.76 -19.15
C LYS A 404 19.42 7.41 -18.58
N LEU A 405 18.77 6.96 -17.51
CA LEU A 405 18.98 5.66 -16.89
C LEU A 405 17.84 4.71 -17.30
N PRO A 406 18.08 3.68 -18.13
CA PRO A 406 17.04 2.71 -18.47
C PRO A 406 16.50 2.02 -17.22
N TYR A 407 15.18 1.93 -17.09
CA TYR A 407 14.53 1.32 -15.94
C TYR A 407 14.95 -0.15 -15.80
N GLY A 408 15.38 -0.56 -14.60
CA GLY A 408 15.85 -1.93 -14.33
C GLY A 408 17.30 -2.19 -14.74
N SER A 409 18.04 -1.21 -15.26
CA SER A 409 19.49 -1.32 -15.44
C SER A 409 20.23 -1.29 -14.09
N PRO A 410 21.46 -1.83 -13.99
CA PRO A 410 22.27 -1.76 -12.77
C PRO A 410 22.41 -0.34 -12.19
N GLU A 411 22.58 0.66 -13.05
CA GLU A 411 22.69 2.07 -12.66
C GLU A 411 21.37 2.61 -12.11
N SER A 412 20.23 2.22 -12.70
CA SER A 412 18.91 2.60 -12.19
C SER A 412 18.60 1.94 -10.83
N LEU A 413 19.08 0.71 -10.61
CA LEU A 413 18.95 0.01 -9.32
C LEU A 413 19.77 0.71 -8.24
N ALA A 414 21.03 1.07 -8.54
CA ALA A 414 21.88 1.83 -7.64
C ALA A 414 21.27 3.20 -7.29
N PHE A 415 20.72 3.91 -8.28
CA PHE A 415 20.00 5.17 -8.03
C PHE A 415 18.76 4.96 -7.16
N THR A 416 17.96 3.91 -7.42
CA THR A 416 16.75 3.59 -6.66
C THR A 416 17.07 3.28 -5.19
N GLU A 417 18.14 2.53 -4.95
CA GLU A 417 18.62 2.28 -3.61
C GLU A 417 19.10 3.56 -2.94
N GLU A 418 19.89 4.38 -3.63
CA GLU A 418 20.44 5.62 -3.06
C GLU A 418 19.34 6.64 -2.71
N VAL A 419 18.34 6.83 -3.57
CA VAL A 419 17.23 7.76 -3.28
C VAL A 419 16.40 7.29 -2.08
N SER A 420 16.15 5.98 -1.97
CA SER A 420 15.47 5.37 -0.83
C SER A 420 16.30 5.49 0.45
N ARG A 421 17.62 5.29 0.38
CA ARG A 421 18.54 5.45 1.51
C ARG A 421 18.58 6.88 2.02
N VAL A 422 18.68 7.87 1.12
CA VAL A 422 18.69 9.28 1.50
C VAL A 422 17.36 9.69 2.14
N LEU A 423 16.23 9.20 1.61
CA LEU A 423 14.90 9.39 2.23
C LEU A 423 14.88 8.89 3.67
N ALA A 424 15.29 7.64 3.89
CA ALA A 424 15.27 7.00 5.20
C ALA A 424 16.19 7.71 6.20
N VAL A 425 17.45 7.95 5.82
CA VAL A 425 18.44 8.57 6.71
C VAL A 425 18.03 9.99 7.11
N GLU A 426 17.59 10.81 6.15
CA GLU A 426 17.12 12.16 6.46
C GLU A 426 15.86 12.13 7.33
N GLY A 427 14.96 11.18 7.07
CA GLY A 427 13.81 10.90 7.92
C GLY A 427 14.17 10.66 9.38
N TRP A 428 15.11 9.75 9.65
CA TRP A 428 15.53 9.45 11.03
C TRP A 428 16.27 10.60 11.70
N LYS A 429 17.02 11.41 10.94
CA LYS A 429 17.60 12.67 11.46
C LYS A 429 16.51 13.63 11.93
N GLN A 430 15.43 13.76 11.16
CA GLN A 430 14.27 14.55 11.59
C GLN A 430 13.50 13.91 12.74
N ALA A 431 13.43 12.57 12.81
CA ALA A 431 12.82 11.87 13.94
C ALA A 431 13.49 12.27 15.26
N LEU A 432 14.82 12.32 15.28
CA LEU A 432 15.59 12.75 16.44
C LEU A 432 15.44 14.25 16.73
N ALA A 433 15.55 15.10 15.70
CA ALA A 433 15.42 16.54 15.86
C ALA A 433 14.05 16.92 16.44
N LEU A 434 12.97 16.34 15.90
CA LEU A 434 11.62 16.54 16.40
C LEU A 434 11.39 15.88 17.77
N ALA A 435 12.09 14.80 18.11
CA ALA A 435 12.01 14.22 19.45
C ALA A 435 12.60 15.18 20.50
N ARG A 436 13.72 15.84 20.18
CA ARG A 436 14.36 16.85 21.04
C ARG A 436 13.48 18.09 21.21
N GLU A 437 12.74 18.47 20.16
CA GLU A 437 11.89 19.66 20.16
C GLU A 437 10.50 19.42 20.76
N LYS A 438 9.79 18.39 20.26
CA LYS A 438 8.37 18.13 20.55
C LYS A 438 8.15 16.89 21.45
N GLY A 439 9.21 16.18 21.81
CA GLY A 439 9.16 14.90 22.54
C GLY A 439 9.09 13.69 21.61
N MET A 440 9.57 12.55 22.11
CA MET A 440 9.51 11.26 21.39
C MET A 440 8.07 10.73 21.27
N ALA A 441 7.84 9.78 20.36
CA ALA A 441 6.59 9.03 20.29
C ALA A 441 6.28 8.39 21.67
N PRO A 442 5.05 8.54 22.22
CA PRO A 442 4.73 8.06 23.56
C PRO A 442 5.13 6.61 23.83
N VAL A 443 4.93 5.71 22.86
CA VAL A 443 5.29 4.28 22.98
C VAL A 443 6.78 4.05 23.26
N LEU A 444 7.66 4.95 22.82
CA LEU A 444 9.11 4.83 23.03
C LEU A 444 9.54 5.27 24.44
N ALA A 445 8.72 6.05 25.13
CA ALA A 445 8.95 6.45 26.51
C ALA A 445 8.53 5.35 27.51
N GLU A 446 7.62 4.46 27.10
CA GLU A 446 7.16 3.33 27.90
C GLU A 446 8.25 2.29 28.16
N THR A 447 8.02 1.41 29.14
CA THR A 447 8.95 0.34 29.50
C THR A 447 8.26 -1.01 29.40
N PHE A 448 8.85 -1.90 28.61
CA PHE A 448 8.31 -3.21 28.26
C PHE A 448 9.03 -4.31 29.04
N GLU A 449 8.26 -5.31 29.47
CA GLU A 449 8.81 -6.51 30.07
C GLU A 449 9.26 -7.48 28.97
N LEU A 450 10.49 -7.96 29.05
CA LEU A 450 11.04 -8.89 28.07
C LEU A 450 10.44 -10.28 28.24
N THR A 451 9.83 -10.79 27.17
CA THR A 451 9.25 -12.14 27.14
C THR A 451 10.25 -13.16 26.60
N PRO A 452 10.05 -14.47 26.86
CA PRO A 452 10.82 -15.52 26.20
C PRO A 452 10.79 -15.43 24.67
N ARG A 453 9.64 -15.05 24.09
CA ARG A 453 9.50 -14.80 22.65
C ARG A 453 10.43 -13.69 22.16
N MET A 454 10.46 -12.55 22.85
CA MET A 454 11.36 -11.44 22.47
C MET A 454 12.83 -11.85 22.48
N LEU A 455 13.25 -12.62 23.49
CA LEU A 455 14.62 -13.11 23.59
C LEU A 455 14.97 -14.19 22.55
N ARG A 456 13.97 -14.89 22.01
CA ARG A 456 14.12 -15.82 20.87
C ARG A 456 14.25 -15.04 19.56
N GLU A 457 13.44 -14.02 19.36
CA GLU A 457 13.42 -13.20 18.15
C GLU A 457 14.64 -12.25 18.05
N ARG A 458 15.16 -11.79 19.19
CA ARG A 458 16.33 -10.91 19.31
C ARG A 458 17.35 -11.52 20.27
N PRO A 459 18.12 -12.52 19.82
CA PRO A 459 19.12 -13.18 20.66
C PRO A 459 20.23 -12.24 21.17
N GLU A 460 20.41 -11.08 20.53
CA GLU A 460 21.34 -10.03 20.97
C GLU A 460 21.00 -9.50 22.37
N LEU A 461 19.72 -9.48 22.75
CA LEU A 461 19.31 -9.10 24.12
C LEU A 461 20.00 -9.96 25.18
N LYS A 462 20.07 -11.28 24.96
CA LYS A 462 20.76 -12.20 25.89
C LYS A 462 22.27 -11.95 25.91
N GLN A 463 22.85 -11.61 24.76
CA GLN A 463 24.28 -11.31 24.66
C GLN A 463 24.63 -10.04 25.45
N ASP A 464 23.71 -9.08 25.49
CA ASP A 464 23.83 -7.85 26.27
C ASP A 464 23.45 -8.02 27.76
N GLY A 465 23.12 -9.25 28.18
CA GLY A 465 22.90 -9.62 29.57
C GLY A 465 21.45 -9.58 30.05
N TYR A 466 20.48 -9.33 29.16
CA TYR A 466 19.06 -9.32 29.51
C TYR A 466 18.47 -10.73 29.68
N GLN A 467 17.46 -10.82 30.55
CA GLN A 467 16.71 -12.04 30.88
C GLN A 467 15.20 -11.78 30.79
N ALA A 468 14.41 -12.87 30.76
CA ALA A 468 12.96 -12.75 30.74
C ALA A 468 12.48 -12.12 32.06
N GLY A 469 11.53 -11.18 31.98
CA GLY A 469 11.07 -10.38 33.11
C GLY A 469 11.82 -9.06 33.31
N ASP A 470 12.97 -8.85 32.64
CA ASP A 470 13.65 -7.55 32.66
C ASP A 470 12.78 -6.48 32.00
N ARG A 471 12.89 -5.24 32.50
CA ARG A 471 12.11 -4.10 32.01
C ARG A 471 12.99 -3.13 31.23
N VAL A 472 12.71 -2.97 29.95
CA VAL A 472 13.54 -2.16 29.02
C VAL A 472 12.71 -1.05 28.37
N PRO A 473 13.21 0.19 28.31
CA PRO A 473 12.50 1.28 27.63
C PRO A 473 12.32 1.01 26.13
N GLY A 474 11.15 1.38 25.59
CA GLY A 474 10.80 1.20 24.18
C GLY A 474 11.82 1.83 23.22
N ARG A 475 12.36 3.01 23.54
CA ARG A 475 13.43 3.66 22.74
C ARG A 475 14.70 2.82 22.59
N ILE A 476 15.05 2.00 23.59
CA ILE A 476 16.21 1.10 23.53
C ILE A 476 15.87 -0.10 22.64
N LEU A 477 14.69 -0.70 22.82
CA LEU A 477 14.20 -1.82 22.01
C LEU A 477 14.05 -1.45 20.53
N HIS A 478 13.57 -0.24 20.26
CA HIS A 478 13.46 0.35 18.94
C HIS A 478 14.84 0.61 18.33
N ALA A 479 15.69 1.43 18.96
CA ALA A 479 16.93 1.88 18.35
C ALA A 479 17.99 0.77 18.23
N ARG A 480 18.14 -0.10 19.25
CA ARG A 480 19.24 -1.09 19.30
C ARG A 480 18.85 -2.48 18.80
N TYR A 481 17.58 -2.85 18.94
CA TYR A 481 17.12 -4.23 18.70
C TYR A 481 16.09 -4.36 17.57
N SER A 482 15.67 -3.27 16.92
CA SER A 482 15.02 -3.35 15.60
C SER A 482 16.05 -3.74 14.54
N ARG A 483 15.72 -4.74 13.71
CA ARG A 483 16.57 -5.11 12.55
C ARG A 483 16.71 -3.98 11.55
N TYR A 484 15.67 -3.19 11.38
CA TYR A 484 15.72 -2.05 10.48
C TYR A 484 16.60 -0.93 11.05
N MET A 485 16.52 -0.62 12.34
CA MET A 485 17.40 0.39 12.95
C MET A 485 18.87 -0.07 13.01
N GLN A 486 19.13 -1.36 13.16
CA GLN A 486 20.47 -1.93 13.02
C GLN A 486 21.05 -1.65 11.62
N LYS A 487 20.23 -1.77 10.57
CA LYS A 487 20.63 -1.37 9.20
C LYS A 487 20.93 0.13 9.09
N ILE A 488 20.12 0.99 9.70
CA ILE A 488 20.43 2.44 9.76
C ILE A 488 21.76 2.68 10.46
N ALA A 489 22.07 1.92 11.52
CA ALA A 489 23.33 2.04 12.26
C ALA A 489 24.57 1.66 11.44
N GLU A 490 24.44 0.85 10.39
CA GLU A 490 25.56 0.53 9.48
C GLU A 490 26.08 1.77 8.74
N VAL A 491 25.21 2.75 8.49
CA VAL A 491 25.55 3.99 7.76
C VAL A 491 25.56 5.24 8.64
N GLU A 492 24.78 5.26 9.73
CA GLU A 492 24.63 6.38 10.66
C GLU A 492 24.61 5.88 12.12
N PRO A 493 25.72 5.31 12.63
CA PRO A 493 25.77 4.69 13.96
C PRO A 493 25.54 5.70 15.09
N GLU A 494 26.06 6.92 14.96
CA GLU A 494 25.89 7.99 15.94
C GLU A 494 24.42 8.42 16.05
N LEU A 495 23.70 8.52 14.93
CA LEU A 495 22.28 8.83 14.91
C LEU A 495 21.48 7.80 15.70
N VAL A 496 21.73 6.51 15.50
CA VAL A 496 21.02 5.43 16.21
C VAL A 496 21.38 5.42 17.70
N ALA A 497 22.62 5.74 18.06
CA ALA A 497 23.00 5.93 19.46
C ALA A 497 22.24 7.10 20.12
N GLU A 498 22.13 8.24 19.43
CA GLU A 498 21.36 9.40 19.92
C GLU A 498 19.85 9.08 20.02
N LEU A 499 19.30 8.30 19.08
CA LEU A 499 17.90 7.82 19.15
C LEU A 499 17.66 6.89 20.34
N ALA A 500 18.63 6.06 20.72
CA ALA A 500 18.54 5.23 21.92
C ALA A 500 18.52 6.10 23.20
N GLU A 501 19.22 7.23 23.21
CA GLU A 501 19.27 8.15 24.34
C GLU A 501 18.00 9.01 24.44
N HIS A 502 17.62 9.67 23.33
CA HIS A 502 16.59 10.71 23.31
C HIS A 502 15.23 10.23 22.78
N GLY A 503 15.16 9.06 22.15
CA GLY A 503 13.98 8.58 21.44
C GLY A 503 13.79 9.22 20.05
N ALA A 504 12.80 8.72 19.32
CA ALA A 504 12.39 9.20 17.99
C ALA A 504 11.00 9.84 18.07
N ARG A 505 10.71 10.86 17.26
CA ARG A 505 9.36 11.48 17.19
C ARG A 505 8.30 10.51 16.68
N PHE A 506 8.68 9.54 15.88
CA PHE A 506 7.80 8.55 15.26
C PHE A 506 8.51 7.20 15.17
N THR A 507 7.74 6.11 15.09
CA THR A 507 8.33 4.77 15.04
C THR A 507 8.54 4.23 13.63
N HIS A 508 7.87 4.80 12.63
CA HIS A 508 8.00 4.47 11.21
C HIS A 508 7.95 5.74 10.36
N HIS A 509 8.76 5.78 9.31
CA HIS A 509 8.96 6.94 8.45
C HIS A 509 8.48 6.72 7.01
N SER A 510 8.69 5.53 6.46
CA SER A 510 8.79 5.34 5.02
C SER A 510 7.90 4.23 4.47
N SER A 511 7.27 4.50 3.33
CA SER A 511 6.42 3.56 2.60
C SER A 511 6.21 4.10 1.19
N ILE A 512 6.14 3.22 0.19
CA ILE A 512 5.86 3.65 -1.18
C ILE A 512 4.47 3.22 -1.58
N ALA A 513 3.56 4.20 -1.63
CA ALA A 513 2.18 4.04 -2.05
C ALA A 513 2.05 3.96 -3.58
N PRO A 514 0.92 3.47 -4.12
CA PRO A 514 0.72 3.39 -5.57
C PRO A 514 0.60 4.78 -6.23
N THR A 515 0.23 5.82 -5.50
CA THR A 515 0.15 7.23 -5.96
C THR A 515 -0.71 7.55 -7.20
N GLY A 516 -1.46 6.61 -7.77
CA GLY A 516 -2.12 6.76 -9.08
C GLY A 516 -2.85 8.08 -9.33
N THR A 517 -3.76 8.51 -8.44
CA THR A 517 -4.49 9.78 -8.64
C THR A 517 -3.64 11.02 -8.35
N ILE A 518 -2.77 10.99 -7.33
CA ILE A 518 -1.93 12.15 -7.01
C ILE A 518 -0.82 12.34 -8.05
N SER A 519 -0.27 11.27 -8.62
CA SER A 519 0.76 11.36 -9.66
C SER A 519 0.19 11.93 -10.94
N LEU A 520 -0.97 11.42 -11.37
CA LEU A 520 -1.64 11.91 -12.56
C LEU A 520 -2.09 13.37 -12.43
N SER A 521 -2.55 13.79 -11.25
CA SER A 521 -3.04 15.16 -11.04
C SER A 521 -1.94 16.13 -10.58
N LEU A 522 -1.41 15.92 -9.37
CA LEU A 522 -0.48 16.84 -8.71
C LEU A 522 0.97 16.62 -9.19
N GLY A 523 1.29 15.39 -9.60
CA GLY A 523 2.57 15.02 -10.23
C GLY A 523 2.63 15.28 -11.73
N ASN A 524 1.57 15.85 -12.34
CA ASN A 524 1.47 16.13 -13.77
C ASN A 524 1.70 14.90 -14.68
N ASN A 525 1.18 13.75 -14.25
CA ASN A 525 1.37 12.45 -14.88
C ASN A 525 2.80 11.92 -14.87
N ALA A 526 3.54 12.19 -13.79
CA ALA A 526 4.75 11.44 -13.49
C ALA A 526 4.41 9.95 -13.26
N SER A 527 5.39 9.07 -13.41
CA SER A 527 5.17 7.65 -13.15
C SER A 527 4.73 7.40 -11.70
N ASN A 528 3.99 6.33 -11.48
CA ASN A 528 3.32 6.07 -10.20
C ASN A 528 4.28 5.43 -9.21
N GLY A 529 4.53 6.02 -8.03
CA GLY A 529 5.37 5.39 -7.02
C GLY A 529 6.77 5.04 -7.57
N ILE A 530 7.13 3.76 -7.49
CA ILE A 530 8.31 3.19 -8.14
C ILE A 530 8.04 2.54 -9.51
N GLU A 531 6.83 2.62 -10.04
CA GLU A 531 6.46 2.05 -11.33
C GLU A 531 7.19 2.77 -12.49
N PRO A 532 7.53 2.05 -13.58
CA PRO A 532 7.80 2.69 -14.86
C PRO A 532 6.53 3.35 -15.40
N SER A 533 6.67 4.22 -16.40
CA SER A 533 5.49 4.74 -17.09
C SER A 533 4.77 3.61 -17.83
N PHE A 534 3.47 3.47 -17.61
CA PHE A 534 2.68 2.44 -18.29
C PHE A 534 2.73 2.60 -19.82
N SER A 535 2.48 3.82 -20.28
CA SER A 535 2.70 4.26 -21.66
C SER A 535 3.07 5.74 -21.65
N HIS A 536 3.88 6.17 -22.60
CA HIS A 536 4.23 7.58 -22.72
C HIS A 536 3.09 8.42 -23.30
N ARG A 537 2.14 7.80 -24.02
CA ARG A 537 1.01 8.47 -24.69
C ARG A 537 -0.21 7.57 -24.73
N TYR A 538 -1.34 8.06 -24.22
CA TYR A 538 -2.62 7.36 -24.27
C TYR A 538 -3.78 8.36 -24.24
N PHE A 539 -5.00 7.88 -24.47
CA PHE A 539 -6.19 8.73 -24.52
C PHE A 539 -7.13 8.46 -23.36
N ARG A 540 -7.77 9.51 -22.84
CA ARG A 540 -8.84 9.38 -21.85
C ARG A 540 -10.10 10.09 -22.30
N ASN A 541 -11.23 9.43 -22.08
CA ASN A 541 -12.55 10.00 -22.30
C ASN A 541 -12.94 10.84 -21.08
N VAL A 542 -13.03 12.16 -21.25
CA VAL A 542 -13.40 13.10 -20.18
C VAL A 542 -14.75 13.73 -20.51
N ILE A 543 -15.67 13.71 -19.54
CA ILE A 543 -16.92 14.48 -19.61
C ILE A 543 -16.63 15.87 -19.06
N ARG A 544 -16.58 16.88 -19.93
CA ARG A 544 -16.46 18.27 -19.49
C ARG A 544 -17.80 18.79 -18.99
N ALA A 545 -17.79 19.52 -17.89
CA ALA A 545 -18.98 20.14 -17.33
C ALA A 545 -19.71 20.98 -18.41
N GLY A 546 -20.98 20.65 -18.67
CA GLY A 546 -21.81 21.32 -19.67
C GLY A 546 -21.76 20.71 -21.09
N ARG A 547 -20.98 19.65 -21.34
CA ARG A 547 -21.04 18.88 -22.60
C ARG A 547 -21.82 17.58 -22.40
N LYS A 548 -22.58 17.18 -23.44
CA LYS A 548 -23.39 15.94 -23.45
C LYS A 548 -22.63 14.71 -23.96
N THR A 549 -21.40 14.88 -24.45
CA THR A 549 -20.57 13.80 -25.00
C THR A 549 -19.17 13.79 -24.37
N LYS A 550 -18.57 12.61 -24.31
CA LYS A 550 -17.18 12.40 -23.87
C LYS A 550 -16.22 12.98 -24.91
N GLU A 551 -15.25 13.78 -24.47
CA GLU A 551 -14.16 14.26 -25.32
C GLU A 551 -12.93 13.38 -25.06
N GLN A 552 -12.33 12.87 -26.13
CA GLN A 552 -11.09 12.10 -26.04
C GLN A 552 -9.92 13.09 -25.92
N ILE A 553 -9.25 13.09 -24.77
CA ILE A 553 -8.12 13.97 -24.50
C ILE A 553 -6.85 13.13 -24.43
N GLU A 554 -5.82 13.57 -25.15
CA GLU A 554 -4.48 12.99 -25.05
C GLU A 554 -3.90 13.24 -23.66
N VAL A 555 -3.34 12.18 -23.07
CA VAL A 555 -2.56 12.23 -21.85
C VAL A 555 -1.17 11.71 -22.18
N VAL A 556 -0.14 12.44 -21.78
CA VAL A 556 1.24 11.99 -21.93
C VAL A 556 1.92 11.83 -20.58
N SER A 557 2.86 10.91 -20.48
CA SER A 557 3.75 10.81 -19.33
C SER A 557 4.50 12.12 -19.09
N PHE A 558 4.86 12.41 -17.84
CA PHE A 558 5.54 13.66 -17.50
C PHE A 558 6.87 13.82 -18.23
N GLU A 559 7.67 12.76 -18.33
CA GLU A 559 8.94 12.78 -19.05
C GLU A 559 8.75 13.07 -20.54
N LEU A 560 7.68 12.59 -21.18
CA LEU A 560 7.37 12.97 -22.57
C LEU A 560 6.92 14.44 -22.66
N ALA A 561 6.08 14.92 -21.73
CA ALA A 561 5.70 16.32 -21.67
C ALA A 561 6.92 17.24 -21.49
N ALA A 562 7.83 16.87 -20.60
CA ALA A 562 9.07 17.59 -20.34
C ALA A 562 10.02 17.53 -21.55
N TYR A 563 10.16 16.38 -22.20
CA TYR A 563 10.98 16.23 -23.41
C TYR A 563 10.45 17.09 -24.56
N ARG A 564 9.13 17.10 -24.77
CA ARG A 564 8.49 17.98 -25.76
C ARG A 564 8.74 19.45 -25.42
N HIS A 565 8.60 19.82 -24.16
CA HIS A 565 8.79 21.21 -23.74
C HIS A 565 10.23 21.70 -23.86
N LEU A 566 11.21 20.86 -23.49
CA LEU A 566 12.61 21.28 -23.31
C LEU A 566 13.52 20.95 -24.48
N VAL A 567 13.20 19.90 -25.25
CA VAL A 567 14.09 19.32 -26.27
C VAL A 567 13.44 19.34 -27.65
N ALA A 568 12.28 18.68 -27.81
CA ALA A 568 11.69 18.42 -29.12
C ALA A 568 10.15 18.56 -29.10
N PRO A 569 9.59 19.75 -29.38
CA PRO A 569 8.15 20.06 -29.25
C PRO A 569 7.19 19.14 -29.99
N ALA A 570 7.64 18.52 -31.08
CA ALA A 570 6.84 17.63 -31.91
C ALA A 570 7.17 16.14 -31.74
N ALA A 571 7.98 15.77 -30.73
CA ALA A 571 8.41 14.38 -30.53
C ALA A 571 7.21 13.42 -30.44
N VAL A 572 7.23 12.42 -31.31
CA VAL A 572 6.37 11.24 -31.25
C VAL A 572 7.16 10.05 -30.69
N GLU A 573 6.48 8.95 -30.46
CA GLU A 573 7.07 7.76 -29.83
C GLU A 573 8.27 7.20 -30.60
N SER A 574 8.25 7.24 -31.94
CA SER A 574 9.38 6.82 -32.78
C SER A 574 10.61 7.73 -32.69
N ASP A 575 10.47 8.94 -32.14
CA ASP A 575 11.57 9.89 -31.96
C ASP A 575 12.23 9.77 -30.58
N LEU A 576 11.69 8.91 -29.70
CA LEU A 576 12.15 8.79 -28.33
C LEU A 576 13.42 7.94 -28.24
N PRO A 577 14.45 8.39 -27.51
CA PRO A 577 15.64 7.58 -27.26
C PRO A 577 15.34 6.30 -26.45
N ASP A 578 16.21 5.30 -26.58
CA ASP A 578 16.06 3.96 -25.96
C ASP A 578 15.91 3.95 -24.42
N TYR A 579 16.27 5.05 -23.74
CA TYR A 579 16.07 5.20 -22.30
C TYR A 579 14.61 5.57 -21.92
N PHE A 580 13.72 5.82 -22.88
CA PHE A 580 12.27 5.93 -22.67
C PHE A 580 11.63 4.54 -22.56
N VAL A 581 11.80 3.92 -21.40
CA VAL A 581 11.27 2.58 -21.12
C VAL A 581 9.86 2.68 -20.54
N THR A 582 8.91 1.99 -21.18
CA THR A 582 7.55 1.78 -20.66
C THR A 582 7.45 0.46 -19.91
N ALA A 583 6.34 0.23 -19.21
CA ALA A 583 6.07 -1.03 -18.51
C ALA A 583 6.22 -2.27 -19.42
N ASP A 584 5.91 -2.15 -20.71
CA ASP A 584 6.02 -3.23 -21.69
C ASP A 584 7.47 -3.62 -22.00
N GLY A 585 8.42 -2.68 -21.82
CA GLY A 585 9.85 -2.90 -22.01
C GLY A 585 10.58 -3.41 -20.76
N VAL A 586 9.87 -3.67 -19.66
CA VAL A 586 10.45 -4.09 -18.37
C VAL A 586 10.14 -5.56 -18.11
N SER A 587 11.17 -6.36 -17.84
CA SER A 587 10.96 -7.77 -17.49
C SER A 587 10.39 -7.93 -16.07
N PRO A 588 9.68 -9.03 -15.76
CA PRO A 588 9.22 -9.31 -14.40
C PRO A 588 10.34 -9.28 -13.36
N GLU A 589 11.52 -9.81 -13.70
CA GLU A 589 12.71 -9.82 -12.83
C GLU A 589 13.21 -8.40 -12.57
N GLN A 590 13.22 -7.53 -13.57
CA GLN A 590 13.57 -6.12 -13.40
C GLN A 590 12.59 -5.39 -12.48
N HIS A 591 11.29 -5.69 -12.58
CA HIS A 591 10.31 -5.16 -11.64
C HIS A 591 10.61 -5.56 -10.19
N VAL A 592 10.91 -6.84 -9.94
CA VAL A 592 11.29 -7.35 -8.61
C VAL A 592 12.61 -6.72 -8.13
N ALA A 593 13.60 -6.58 -9.02
CA ALA A 593 14.89 -5.98 -8.69
C ALA A 593 14.76 -4.51 -8.26
N VAL A 594 13.95 -3.71 -8.95
CA VAL A 594 13.69 -2.31 -8.56
C VAL A 594 12.95 -2.24 -7.22
N GLN A 595 11.98 -3.13 -7.00
CA GLN A 595 11.29 -3.21 -5.72
C GLN A 595 12.26 -3.57 -4.59
N ALA A 596 13.18 -4.51 -4.80
CA ALA A 596 14.19 -4.91 -3.82
C ALA A 596 15.16 -3.77 -3.49
N ALA A 597 15.63 -3.05 -4.51
CA ALA A 597 16.51 -1.89 -4.35
C ALA A 597 15.87 -0.80 -3.47
N ALA A 598 14.57 -0.53 -3.66
CA ALA A 598 13.85 0.40 -2.81
C ALA A 598 13.57 -0.17 -1.41
N GLN A 599 13.03 -1.40 -1.33
CA GLN A 599 12.57 -2.05 -0.08
C GLN A 599 13.68 -2.15 0.97
N ALA A 600 14.93 -2.23 0.53
CA ALA A 600 16.12 -2.20 1.36
C ALA A 600 16.12 -1.05 2.39
N TRP A 601 15.54 0.10 2.06
CA TRP A 601 15.52 1.31 2.90
C TRP A 601 14.09 1.80 3.20
N ILE A 602 13.10 0.90 3.12
CA ILE A 602 11.70 1.20 3.45
C ILE A 602 11.27 0.35 4.66
N ASP A 603 10.97 1.01 5.78
CA ASP A 603 10.59 0.37 7.05
C ASP A 603 9.17 -0.20 7.09
N SER A 604 8.19 0.43 6.44
CA SER A 604 6.90 -0.23 6.12
C SER A 604 7.04 -1.09 4.86
N ALA A 605 6.11 -1.07 3.90
CA ALA A 605 6.22 -1.84 2.65
C ALA A 605 6.03 -0.95 1.41
N ILE A 606 5.99 -1.60 0.26
CA ILE A 606 5.89 -0.97 -1.06
C ILE A 606 4.70 -1.57 -1.80
N SER A 607 3.85 -0.71 -2.37
CA SER A 607 2.88 -1.12 -3.38
C SER A 607 3.58 -1.13 -4.74
N LYS A 608 3.72 -2.33 -5.31
CA LYS A 608 4.32 -2.56 -6.62
C LYS A 608 3.54 -3.66 -7.34
N THR A 609 3.21 -3.42 -8.61
CA THR A 609 2.67 -4.44 -9.49
C THR A 609 3.76 -4.96 -10.40
N VAL A 610 4.08 -6.25 -10.34
CA VAL A 610 4.93 -6.90 -11.35
C VAL A 610 4.04 -7.26 -12.53
N ASN A 611 4.16 -6.52 -13.65
CA ASN A 611 3.40 -6.84 -14.85
C ASN A 611 4.02 -8.07 -15.53
N VAL A 612 3.17 -9.04 -15.84
CA VAL A 612 3.57 -10.31 -16.44
C VAL A 612 2.83 -10.47 -17.76
N SER A 613 3.57 -10.84 -18.81
CA SER A 613 3.00 -11.09 -20.14
C SER A 613 2.01 -12.26 -20.10
N THR A 614 0.97 -12.19 -20.94
CA THR A 614 0.04 -13.32 -21.14
C THR A 614 0.78 -14.60 -21.56
N GLU A 615 1.87 -14.48 -22.33
CA GLU A 615 2.66 -15.62 -22.82
C GLU A 615 3.77 -16.07 -21.85
N PHE A 616 3.85 -15.50 -20.64
CA PHE A 616 4.92 -15.82 -19.69
C PHE A 616 4.79 -17.26 -19.18
N ALA A 617 5.88 -18.03 -19.16
CA ALA A 617 5.82 -19.43 -18.75
C ALA A 617 5.43 -19.58 -17.27
N TYR A 618 4.59 -20.57 -16.99
CA TYR A 618 4.09 -20.81 -15.62
C TYR A 618 5.23 -21.18 -14.66
N GLU A 619 6.20 -21.98 -15.10
CA GLU A 619 7.36 -22.36 -14.29
C GLU A 619 8.22 -21.13 -13.90
N ASP A 620 8.43 -20.22 -14.85
CA ASP A 620 9.16 -18.98 -14.60
C ASP A 620 8.38 -18.04 -13.69
N PHE A 621 7.05 -18.05 -13.77
CA PHE A 621 6.18 -17.30 -12.86
C PHE A 621 6.34 -17.76 -11.40
N GLN A 622 6.46 -19.07 -11.15
CA GLN A 622 6.73 -19.56 -9.80
C GLN A 622 8.10 -19.08 -9.29
N ASN A 623 9.12 -19.06 -10.16
CA ASN A 623 10.46 -18.59 -9.83
C ASN A 623 10.48 -17.10 -9.45
N LEU A 624 9.58 -16.28 -10.00
CA LEU A 624 9.46 -14.87 -9.64
C LEU A 624 9.12 -14.67 -8.16
N TYR A 625 8.18 -15.47 -7.63
CA TYR A 625 7.80 -15.41 -6.22
C TYR A 625 8.89 -15.96 -5.29
N LEU A 626 9.61 -17.00 -5.73
CA LEU A 626 10.79 -17.48 -5.00
C LEU A 626 11.89 -16.40 -4.95
N THR A 627 12.11 -15.71 -6.07
CA THR A 627 13.06 -14.59 -6.16
C THR A 627 12.65 -13.43 -5.26
N ALA A 628 11.35 -13.10 -5.18
CA ALA A 628 10.82 -12.09 -4.27
C ALA A 628 11.09 -12.45 -2.79
N TYR A 629 10.91 -13.72 -2.42
CA TYR A 629 11.24 -14.24 -1.10
C TYR A 629 12.74 -14.15 -0.79
N ASP A 630 13.59 -14.61 -1.72
CA ASP A 630 15.05 -14.56 -1.57
C ASP A 630 15.59 -13.12 -1.50
N SER A 631 14.94 -12.20 -2.19
CA SER A 631 15.24 -10.76 -2.16
C SER A 631 14.76 -10.06 -0.89
N ARG A 632 14.18 -10.81 0.07
CA ARG A 632 13.69 -10.30 1.36
C ARG A 632 12.65 -9.18 1.21
N LEU A 633 11.82 -9.26 0.17
CA LEU A 633 10.67 -8.38 0.01
C LEU A 633 9.65 -8.61 1.13
N LYS A 634 8.79 -7.62 1.37
CA LYS A 634 7.68 -7.74 2.34
C LYS A 634 6.38 -8.25 1.71
N GLY A 635 6.29 -8.17 0.39
CA GLY A 635 5.20 -8.72 -0.39
C GLY A 635 5.48 -8.68 -1.88
N CYS A 636 4.69 -9.41 -2.65
CA CYS A 636 4.78 -9.49 -4.10
C CYS A 636 3.38 -9.58 -4.70
N THR A 637 3.08 -8.68 -5.64
CA THR A 637 1.83 -8.67 -6.39
C THR A 637 2.16 -8.71 -7.87
N THR A 638 1.67 -9.73 -8.57
CA THR A 638 1.77 -9.81 -10.02
C THR A 638 0.44 -9.46 -10.65
N PHE A 639 0.48 -8.84 -11.82
CA PHE A 639 -0.68 -8.74 -12.69
C PHE A 639 -0.35 -9.37 -14.04
N ARG A 640 -1.02 -10.47 -14.36
CA ARG A 640 -1.01 -11.09 -15.69
C ARG A 640 -2.38 -10.90 -16.29
N PHE A 641 -2.45 -10.29 -17.47
CA PHE A 641 -3.71 -10.24 -18.19
C PHE A 641 -4.07 -11.65 -18.66
N ASN A 642 -5.23 -12.14 -18.23
CA ASN A 642 -5.78 -13.41 -18.69
C ASN A 642 -7.16 -13.12 -19.31
N PRO A 643 -7.30 -13.16 -20.65
CA PRO A 643 -8.55 -12.81 -21.32
C PRO A 643 -9.74 -13.73 -20.92
N GLU A 644 -9.46 -14.94 -20.43
CA GLU A 644 -10.50 -15.86 -19.93
C GLU A 644 -11.02 -15.49 -18.54
N ALA A 645 -10.24 -14.77 -17.73
CA ALA A 645 -10.56 -14.44 -16.33
C ALA A 645 -10.78 -12.95 -16.08
N PHE A 646 -10.08 -12.07 -16.80
CA PHE A 646 -10.09 -10.62 -16.65
C PHE A 646 -10.74 -9.92 -17.82
N GLN A 647 -11.79 -9.16 -17.53
CA GLN A 647 -12.47 -8.29 -18.46
C GLN A 647 -12.67 -6.93 -17.76
N GLY A 648 -11.81 -5.96 -18.07
CA GLY A 648 -11.76 -4.64 -17.40
C GLY A 648 -10.76 -4.66 -16.23
N VAL A 649 -9.72 -3.83 -16.17
CA VAL A 649 -9.79 -2.38 -15.86
C VAL A 649 -8.70 -1.57 -16.59
N LEU A 650 -7.68 -2.25 -17.15
CA LEU A 650 -6.64 -1.69 -18.02
C LEU A 650 -6.31 -2.77 -19.05
N VAL A 651 -6.91 -2.67 -20.23
CA VAL A 651 -6.74 -3.63 -21.32
C VAL A 651 -6.11 -2.86 -22.47
N ARG A 652 -5.05 -3.40 -23.07
CA ARG A 652 -4.41 -2.79 -24.25
C ARG A 652 -5.41 -2.77 -25.40
N GLU A 653 -5.26 -1.83 -26.32
CA GLU A 653 -6.20 -1.71 -27.45
C GLU A 653 -6.21 -2.97 -28.33
N ASP A 654 -5.07 -3.62 -28.48
CA ASP A 654 -4.95 -4.89 -29.20
C ASP A 654 -5.56 -6.08 -28.43
N ASP A 655 -5.40 -6.12 -27.11
CA ASP A 655 -6.01 -7.15 -26.25
C ASP A 655 -7.54 -7.03 -26.22
N LEU A 656 -8.05 -5.79 -26.27
CA LEU A 656 -9.48 -5.48 -26.32
C LEU A 656 -10.10 -5.96 -27.64
N LYS A 657 -9.39 -5.76 -28.77
CA LYS A 657 -9.78 -6.22 -30.11
C LYS A 657 -9.80 -7.74 -30.25
N ASN A 658 -8.93 -8.42 -29.52
CA ASN A 658 -8.78 -9.88 -29.62
C ASN A 658 -9.68 -10.65 -28.65
N THR A 659 -10.42 -9.95 -27.78
CA THR A 659 -11.33 -10.57 -26.79
C THR A 659 -12.77 -10.48 -27.27
N VAL A 660 -13.46 -11.63 -27.36
CA VAL A 660 -14.88 -11.70 -27.77
C VAL A 660 -15.79 -11.71 -26.54
N TYR A 661 -16.77 -10.82 -26.54
CA TYR A 661 -17.79 -10.66 -25.51
C TYR A 661 -19.13 -11.19 -26.01
N VAL A 662 -19.82 -11.95 -25.17
CA VAL A 662 -21.10 -12.57 -25.53
C VAL A 662 -22.22 -11.93 -24.72
N PHE A 663 -23.21 -11.37 -25.41
CA PHE A 663 -24.42 -10.84 -24.82
C PHE A 663 -25.58 -11.78 -25.09
N GLU A 664 -26.34 -12.13 -24.05
CA GLU A 664 -27.61 -12.83 -24.20
C GLU A 664 -28.73 -11.79 -24.25
N LEU A 665 -29.42 -11.73 -25.38
CA LEU A 665 -30.53 -10.81 -25.61
C LEU A 665 -31.83 -11.37 -25.01
N GLU A 666 -32.82 -10.50 -24.75
CA GLU A 666 -34.12 -10.91 -24.17
C GLU A 666 -34.87 -11.96 -25.00
N ASN A 667 -34.59 -12.04 -26.31
CA ASN A 667 -35.15 -13.05 -27.21
C ASN A 667 -34.39 -14.40 -27.17
N GLY A 668 -33.35 -14.52 -26.33
CA GLY A 668 -32.50 -15.71 -26.19
C GLY A 668 -31.40 -15.85 -27.24
N GLU A 669 -31.24 -14.86 -28.14
CA GLU A 669 -30.14 -14.84 -29.09
C GLU A 669 -28.82 -14.43 -28.41
N ARG A 670 -27.72 -15.02 -28.87
CA ARG A 670 -26.37 -14.67 -28.43
C ARG A 670 -25.73 -13.75 -29.46
N LEU A 671 -25.30 -12.58 -29.00
CA LEU A 671 -24.56 -11.61 -29.78
C LEU A 671 -23.10 -11.64 -29.35
N GLU A 672 -22.21 -12.01 -30.27
CA GLU A 672 -20.76 -12.05 -30.04
C GLU A 672 -20.13 -10.81 -30.66
N LEU A 673 -19.33 -10.07 -29.90
CA LEU A 673 -18.72 -8.81 -30.31
C LEU A 673 -17.28 -8.73 -29.81
N SER A 674 -16.38 -8.20 -30.63
CA SER A 674 -15.05 -7.79 -30.18
C SER A 674 -15.14 -6.70 -29.11
N GLY A 675 -14.22 -6.68 -28.16
CA GLY A 675 -14.26 -5.75 -27.02
C GLY A 675 -14.26 -4.27 -27.37
N ASP A 676 -13.70 -3.90 -28.52
CA ASP A 676 -13.69 -2.52 -29.04
C ASP A 676 -14.93 -2.16 -29.88
N GLU A 677 -15.76 -3.14 -30.25
CA GLU A 677 -16.97 -2.88 -31.03
C GLU A 677 -17.96 -2.03 -30.23
N THR A 678 -18.56 -1.06 -30.93
CA THR A 678 -19.53 -0.14 -30.31
C THR A 678 -20.93 -0.74 -30.35
N VAL A 679 -21.56 -0.77 -29.18
CA VAL A 679 -22.90 -1.31 -28.94
C VAL A 679 -23.79 -0.19 -28.44
N LEU A 680 -24.96 -0.05 -29.06
CA LEU A 680 -26.02 0.83 -28.58
C LEU A 680 -26.93 0.03 -27.65
N TYR A 681 -26.97 0.39 -26.37
CA TYR A 681 -27.80 -0.28 -25.37
C TYR A 681 -28.54 0.77 -24.53
N GLU A 682 -29.87 0.62 -24.41
CA GLU A 682 -30.82 1.60 -23.85
C GLU A 682 -30.61 3.07 -24.25
N GLY A 683 -30.12 3.32 -25.46
CA GLY A 683 -29.96 4.67 -26.02
C GLY A 683 -28.60 5.33 -25.75
N GLU A 684 -27.65 4.63 -25.13
CA GLU A 684 -26.27 5.06 -24.97
C GLU A 684 -25.30 4.15 -25.76
N GLU A 685 -24.24 4.74 -26.31
CA GLU A 685 -23.15 4.00 -26.96
C GLU A 685 -22.09 3.58 -25.95
N HIS A 686 -21.76 2.30 -25.96
CA HIS A 686 -20.73 1.69 -25.15
C HIS A 686 -19.82 0.84 -26.04
N THR A 687 -18.56 0.65 -25.67
CA THR A 687 -17.80 -0.48 -26.24
C THR A 687 -18.32 -1.79 -25.63
N ALA A 688 -18.29 -2.90 -26.37
CA ALA A 688 -18.76 -4.21 -25.91
C ALA A 688 -18.12 -4.60 -24.56
N ALA A 689 -16.82 -4.39 -24.39
CA ALA A 689 -16.14 -4.66 -23.13
C ALA A 689 -16.75 -3.91 -21.93
N ASN A 690 -16.90 -2.59 -22.05
CA ASN A 690 -17.44 -1.72 -21.00
C ASN A 690 -18.92 -2.01 -20.69
N LEU A 691 -19.74 -2.31 -21.71
CA LEU A 691 -21.15 -2.64 -21.50
C LEU A 691 -21.29 -3.97 -20.78
N HIS A 692 -20.56 -4.99 -21.24
CA HIS A 692 -20.55 -6.30 -20.63
C HIS A 692 -20.10 -6.24 -19.18
N GLU A 693 -19.05 -5.46 -18.88
CA GLU A 693 -18.57 -5.20 -17.52
C GLU A 693 -19.64 -4.49 -16.68
N ALA A 694 -20.23 -3.38 -17.14
CA ALA A 694 -21.24 -2.64 -16.38
C ALA A 694 -22.50 -3.48 -16.07
N LEU A 695 -22.93 -4.33 -17.00
CA LEU A 695 -24.04 -5.27 -16.81
C LEU A 695 -23.68 -6.38 -15.81
N LYS A 696 -22.48 -6.99 -15.95
CA LYS A 696 -21.95 -8.02 -15.04
C LYS A 696 -21.68 -7.49 -13.62
N GLU A 697 -21.30 -6.22 -13.52
CA GLU A 697 -21.10 -5.51 -12.27
C GLU A 697 -22.41 -5.06 -11.61
N GLY A 698 -23.51 -5.05 -12.37
CA GLY A 698 -24.78 -4.47 -11.95
C GLY A 698 -24.66 -2.97 -11.62
N THR A 699 -23.71 -2.28 -12.24
CA THR A 699 -23.46 -0.84 -12.11
C THR A 699 -24.13 -0.04 -13.23
N TYR A 700 -24.56 -0.73 -14.29
CA TYR A 700 -25.38 -0.16 -15.36
C TYR A 700 -26.68 0.47 -14.80
N GLY A 701 -26.95 1.73 -15.13
CA GLY A 701 -28.12 2.50 -14.69
C GLY A 701 -28.12 2.97 -13.22
N LYS A 702 -27.03 2.76 -12.45
CA LYS A 702 -26.95 3.14 -11.02
C LYS A 702 -26.32 4.52 -10.74
N TRP A 703 -25.99 5.29 -11.77
CA TRP A 703 -25.31 6.59 -11.65
C TRP A 703 -26.04 7.72 -12.37
#